data_AF-A0A5C8MPC3-F1
#
_entry.id   AF-A0A5C8MPC3-F1
#
_cell.length_a   1.000
_cell.length_b   1.000
_cell.length_c   1.000
_cell.angle_alpha   90.00
_cell.angle_beta   90.00
_cell.angle_gamma   90.00
#
_symmetry.space_group_name_H-M   'P 1'
#
loop_
_entity.id
_entity.type
_entity.pdbx_description
1 polymer ?
#
loop_
_entity_poly.entity_id
_entity_poly.type
_entity_poly.pdbx_seq_one_letter_code
_entity_poly.pdbx_strand_id
1 'polypeptide(L)'
;MASDIYILGVSMSNHDRAACLLKNGHVQAAIAEERLDRRKKSEGFYSGQHREIVLPPLASITYVLHKEGISLNDIDLLVCGRSIKMCKNELLKYVPIDPKKVIEIPLPGHHLSHAYSAYGTCPFDETAVLVIDEQGHHTNEQSFEKCTWFEGRSDKLTKIKSFFGTKNDLSLGMFYDAFAALTGLSEAGKPSAGKLMGLAPFGKERPDWPELISCKDGNTFISLERLDDFFGHILPVRNGMENINVQHLDDLLLKYIPVSWDTTLAQDLAYKAQKELEKAVLHIAAELYKHTTAQTLSYAGGVALNCTTNAKLKQVGWRDVYIHPAATDDGAAVGLAMYGWIEILNQRRKPIPRFYPFTGIKYKESEIQDALKKYDLEVYVQSVKPEEKGAEILASGKVVCWFQGESEWGPRALGARSILADPTLPGIKQKINKIKLREPFRPFGISGTPDGIDELIDISETPDSLSPYMLSLGIIKDDRLKEMKHVDGTIRYQTVYKDIQPVYYNLIENFGAIKGVYAILNTSFNVMGEPLVESPEDAVRQFLLSGADVLIIENHMIELARVPEDVISKCVEQAKMETPHDPLQVALSMEAAGYPEEALRFFIDSGEKQSRNIFQGSNQLRQYHAFMMRQAIRLNDQKQAKYHAIQILKYSAFPTETGQAAQWMSKSLDDDLQLVGQVIGHIAPSGAAFRYFQSILVKHE
;
A
#
# COMPACT_ATOMS: atom_id res chain seq x y z
N MET A 1 -9.36 -0.76 -43.14
CA MET A 1 -9.20 -1.22 -41.74
C MET A 1 -9.83 -0.16 -40.86
N ALA A 2 -10.61 -0.54 -39.85
CA ALA A 2 -11.08 0.46 -38.88
C ALA A 2 -9.86 1.07 -38.18
N SER A 3 -9.88 2.38 -37.92
CA SER A 3 -8.85 3.03 -37.11
C SER A 3 -8.90 2.48 -35.69
N ASP A 4 -7.73 2.31 -35.06
CA ASP A 4 -7.65 1.95 -33.65
C ASP A 4 -8.34 3.03 -32.80
N ILE A 5 -9.08 2.59 -31.78
CA ILE A 5 -9.71 3.47 -30.80
C ILE A 5 -8.87 3.46 -29.52
N TYR A 6 -8.44 4.64 -29.09
CA TYR A 6 -7.64 4.85 -27.89
C TYR A 6 -8.42 5.59 -26.80
N ILE A 7 -8.51 4.97 -25.62
CA ILE A 7 -9.13 5.57 -24.43
C ILE A 7 -8.11 5.68 -23.30
N LEU A 8 -7.94 6.89 -22.76
CA LEU A 8 -7.08 7.17 -21.62
C LEU A 8 -7.91 7.32 -20.35
N GLY A 9 -7.78 6.38 -19.41
CA GLY A 9 -8.33 6.47 -18.06
C GLY A 9 -7.34 7.13 -17.10
N VAL A 10 -7.78 8.15 -16.37
CA VAL A 10 -6.92 8.93 -15.44
C VAL A 10 -7.53 9.00 -14.06
N SER A 11 -6.93 8.28 -13.10
CA SER A 11 -7.30 8.35 -11.68
C SER A 11 -6.56 9.50 -11.01
N MET A 12 -7.33 10.49 -10.52
CA MET A 12 -6.83 11.67 -9.79
C MET A 12 -7.22 11.64 -8.32
N SER A 13 -7.26 10.45 -7.70
CA SER A 13 -7.46 10.31 -6.26
C SER A 13 -6.37 11.06 -5.47
N ASN A 14 -6.68 11.39 -4.22
CA ASN A 14 -5.74 12.07 -3.32
C ASN A 14 -4.44 11.28 -3.09
N HIS A 15 -4.50 9.97 -3.26
CA HIS A 15 -3.40 9.01 -3.27
C HIS A 15 -3.65 7.97 -4.36
N ASP A 16 -2.67 7.08 -4.59
CA ASP A 16 -2.74 5.98 -5.55
C ASP A 16 -3.13 6.47 -6.96
N ARG A 17 -2.60 7.63 -7.38
CA ARG A 17 -2.84 8.20 -8.71
C ARG A 17 -2.26 7.27 -9.79
N ALA A 18 -2.95 7.14 -10.91
CA ALA A 18 -2.56 6.23 -11.98
C ALA A 18 -3.17 6.59 -13.34
N ALA A 19 -2.61 6.02 -14.40
CA ALA A 19 -3.16 6.11 -15.75
C ALA A 19 -3.24 4.73 -16.42
N CYS A 20 -4.23 4.55 -17.29
CA CYS A 20 -4.45 3.36 -18.09
C CYS A 20 -4.77 3.76 -19.53
N LEU A 21 -4.10 3.15 -20.50
CA LEU A 21 -4.42 3.26 -21.92
C LEU A 21 -5.08 1.96 -22.41
N LEU A 22 -6.27 2.12 -22.97
CA LEU A 22 -7.04 1.08 -23.59
C LEU A 22 -7.03 1.26 -25.11
N LYS A 23 -6.78 0.18 -25.84
CA LYS A 23 -6.83 0.12 -27.30
C LYS A 23 -7.85 -0.93 -27.72
N ASN A 24 -8.88 -0.52 -28.44
CA ASN A 24 -9.92 -1.41 -28.96
C ASN A 24 -10.55 -2.36 -27.90
N GLY A 25 -10.77 -1.87 -26.68
CA GLY A 25 -11.34 -2.67 -25.58
C GLY A 25 -10.32 -3.45 -24.74
N HIS A 26 -9.02 -3.35 -25.03
CA HIS A 26 -7.97 -4.08 -24.32
C HIS A 26 -6.98 -3.12 -23.64
N VAL A 27 -6.64 -3.40 -22.38
CA VAL A 27 -5.59 -2.67 -21.63
C VAL A 27 -4.23 -2.92 -22.30
N GLN A 28 -3.57 -1.86 -22.77
CA GLN A 28 -2.23 -1.94 -23.36
C GLN A 28 -1.13 -1.54 -22.38
N ALA A 29 -1.38 -0.47 -21.63
CA ALA A 29 -0.38 0.16 -20.78
C ALA A 29 -1.06 0.79 -19.59
N ALA A 30 -0.45 0.64 -18.42
CA ALA A 30 -1.19 0.82 -17.19
C ALA A 30 -0.22 0.79 -16.00
N ILE A 31 -0.16 1.89 -15.23
CA ILE A 31 0.83 2.01 -14.15
C ILE A 31 0.42 3.03 -13.09
N ALA A 32 0.70 2.69 -11.83
CA ALA A 32 0.58 3.60 -10.69
C ALA A 32 1.73 4.63 -10.69
N GLU A 33 1.42 5.88 -10.40
CA GLU A 33 2.39 6.99 -10.42
C GLU A 33 3.52 6.76 -9.40
N GLU A 34 3.25 6.08 -8.27
CA GLU A 34 4.26 5.76 -7.25
C GLU A 34 5.44 4.95 -7.79
N ARG A 35 5.22 4.15 -8.85
CA ARG A 35 6.30 3.38 -9.50
C ARG A 35 7.29 4.31 -10.18
N LEU A 36 6.84 5.47 -10.66
CA LEU A 36 7.61 6.39 -11.47
C LEU A 36 8.16 7.57 -10.66
N ASP A 37 7.36 8.13 -9.75
CA ASP A 37 7.81 9.24 -8.89
C ASP A 37 8.53 8.77 -7.61
N ARG A 38 8.54 7.45 -7.37
CA ARG A 38 9.19 6.77 -6.24
C ARG A 38 8.64 7.18 -4.87
N ARG A 39 7.50 7.88 -4.82
CA ARG A 39 6.79 8.27 -3.60
C ARG A 39 5.64 7.31 -3.36
N LYS A 40 5.77 6.48 -2.33
CA LYS A 40 4.74 5.51 -1.95
C LYS A 40 3.38 6.18 -1.75
N LYS A 41 2.33 5.58 -2.31
CA LYS A 41 0.97 6.13 -2.39
C LYS A 41 0.82 7.38 -3.26
N SER A 42 1.90 7.92 -3.85
CA SER A 42 1.94 9.09 -4.74
C SER A 42 0.87 10.14 -4.42
N GLU A 43 0.93 10.70 -3.21
CA GLU A 43 -0.04 11.71 -2.78
C GLU A 43 -0.08 12.88 -3.77
N GLY A 44 -1.31 13.28 -4.11
CA GLY A 44 -1.57 14.28 -5.13
C GLY A 44 -1.21 15.71 -4.75
N PHE A 45 -0.98 15.95 -3.46
CA PHE A 45 -0.60 17.24 -2.89
C PHE A 45 0.82 17.18 -2.30
N TYR A 46 1.56 18.28 -2.40
CA TYR A 46 2.86 18.42 -1.74
C TYR A 46 2.64 18.87 -0.28
N SER A 47 3.35 18.24 0.65
CA SER A 47 3.25 18.45 2.10
C SER A 47 3.10 19.93 2.48
N GLY A 48 2.02 20.26 3.19
CA GLY A 48 1.84 21.57 3.84
C GLY A 48 0.79 22.51 3.24
N GLN A 49 0.07 22.12 2.19
CA GLN A 49 -1.06 22.91 1.66
C GLN A 49 -2.36 22.10 1.65
N HIS A 50 -3.48 22.82 1.74
CA HIS A 50 -4.84 22.28 1.81
C HIS A 50 -5.08 21.18 0.76
N ARG A 51 -5.89 20.16 1.11
CA ARG A 51 -6.33 19.00 0.30
C ARG A 51 -7.09 19.39 -1.01
N GLU A 52 -6.87 20.57 -1.57
CA GLU A 52 -7.62 21.15 -2.67
C GLU A 52 -6.94 20.97 -4.04
N ILE A 53 -5.60 20.89 -4.11
CA ILE A 53 -4.89 20.73 -5.38
C ILE A 53 -4.34 19.31 -5.47
N VAL A 54 -4.88 18.53 -6.41
CA VAL A 54 -4.41 17.18 -6.75
C VAL A 54 -3.85 17.20 -8.16
N LEU A 55 -2.54 16.99 -8.31
CA LEU A 55 -1.93 16.94 -9.63
C LEU A 55 -2.32 15.66 -10.38
N PRO A 56 -2.54 15.71 -11.71
CA PRO A 56 -2.68 14.50 -12.51
C PRO A 56 -1.42 13.62 -12.43
N PRO A 57 -1.55 12.30 -12.64
CA PRO A 57 -0.41 11.38 -12.72
C PRO A 57 0.34 11.56 -14.05
N LEU A 58 1.12 12.62 -14.15
CA LEU A 58 1.77 13.04 -15.40
C LEU A 58 2.81 12.02 -15.86
N ALA A 59 3.53 11.37 -14.94
CA ALA A 59 4.51 10.35 -15.31
C ALA A 59 3.80 9.12 -15.89
N SER A 60 2.73 8.66 -15.26
CA SER A 60 1.92 7.54 -15.77
C SER A 60 1.27 7.88 -17.11
N ILE A 61 0.68 9.07 -17.27
CA ILE A 61 0.09 9.51 -18.54
C ILE A 61 1.14 9.49 -19.65
N THR A 62 2.33 10.05 -19.39
CA THR A 62 3.42 10.09 -20.36
C THR A 62 3.85 8.70 -20.77
N TYR A 63 4.04 7.81 -19.80
CA TYR A 63 4.44 6.43 -20.04
C TYR A 63 3.43 5.68 -20.92
N VAL A 64 2.14 5.70 -20.57
CA VAL A 64 1.15 4.87 -21.29
C VAL A 64 1.01 5.31 -22.74
N LEU A 65 1.15 6.60 -23.04
CA LEU A 65 1.17 7.14 -24.41
C LEU A 65 2.44 6.72 -25.16
N HIS A 66 3.61 6.87 -24.53
CA HIS A 66 4.89 6.48 -25.12
C HIS A 66 4.97 4.99 -25.43
N LYS A 67 4.38 4.12 -24.60
CA LYS A 67 4.37 2.67 -24.83
C LYS A 67 3.69 2.29 -26.14
N GLU A 68 2.60 2.97 -26.51
CA GLU A 68 1.93 2.78 -27.80
C GLU A 68 2.49 3.66 -28.93
N GLY A 69 3.50 4.49 -28.65
CA GLY A 69 4.07 5.40 -29.65
C GLY A 69 3.11 6.50 -30.12
N ILE A 70 2.15 6.87 -29.28
CA ILE A 70 1.11 7.87 -29.59
C ILE A 70 1.26 9.12 -28.73
N SER A 71 0.53 10.17 -29.11
CA SER A 71 0.43 11.44 -28.38
C SER A 71 -0.98 11.67 -27.84
N LEU A 72 -1.17 12.73 -27.06
CA LEU A 72 -2.52 13.14 -26.61
C LEU A 72 -3.48 13.46 -27.77
N ASN A 73 -2.97 13.81 -28.95
CA ASN A 73 -3.82 14.11 -30.12
C ASN A 73 -4.50 12.86 -30.69
N ASP A 74 -3.87 11.70 -30.51
CA ASP A 74 -4.32 10.40 -31.01
C ASP A 74 -5.35 9.74 -30.08
N ILE A 75 -5.54 10.28 -28.87
CA ILE A 75 -6.57 9.81 -27.94
C ILE A 75 -7.95 10.19 -28.46
N ASP A 76 -8.86 9.23 -28.54
CA ASP A 76 -10.26 9.46 -28.94
C ASP A 76 -11.11 9.94 -27.75
N LEU A 77 -10.85 9.39 -26.56
CA LEU A 77 -11.58 9.69 -25.34
C LEU A 77 -10.63 9.64 -24.14
N LEU A 78 -10.70 10.66 -23.29
CA LEU A 78 -10.10 10.64 -21.95
C LEU A 78 -11.23 10.56 -20.93
N VAL A 79 -11.15 9.63 -20.00
CA VAL A 79 -12.08 9.52 -18.87
C VAL A 79 -11.31 9.77 -17.58
N CYS A 80 -11.74 10.76 -16.80
CA CYS A 80 -11.14 11.07 -15.51
C CYS A 80 -12.14 10.90 -14.36
N GLY A 81 -11.59 10.70 -13.16
CA GLY A 81 -12.36 10.67 -11.92
C GLY A 81 -11.45 10.81 -10.71
N ARG A 82 -12.06 11.12 -9.56
CA ARG A 82 -11.42 11.08 -8.23
C ARG A 82 -12.47 10.83 -7.17
N SER A 83 -12.03 10.35 -6.00
CA SER A 83 -12.93 9.98 -4.90
C SER A 83 -13.81 11.14 -4.42
N ILE A 84 -13.27 12.35 -4.22
CA ILE A 84 -13.99 13.37 -3.41
C ILE A 84 -14.79 14.39 -4.23
N LYS A 85 -14.29 14.91 -5.35
CA LYS A 85 -14.90 16.04 -6.11
C LYS A 85 -14.72 15.87 -7.63
N MET A 86 -15.39 16.66 -8.45
CA MET A 86 -15.13 16.67 -9.90
C MET A 86 -13.72 17.19 -10.23
N CYS A 87 -12.86 16.44 -10.95
CA CYS A 87 -11.48 16.77 -11.32
C CYS A 87 -11.26 17.28 -12.76
N LYS A 88 -12.24 17.20 -13.68
CA LYS A 88 -12.02 17.54 -15.11
C LYS A 88 -11.40 18.92 -15.32
N ASN A 89 -11.92 19.94 -14.63
CA ASN A 89 -11.43 21.30 -14.79
C ASN A 89 -10.00 21.49 -14.24
N GLU A 90 -9.60 20.70 -13.25
CA GLU A 90 -8.22 20.69 -12.76
C GLU A 90 -7.30 19.94 -13.71
N LEU A 91 -7.72 18.77 -14.22
CA LEU A 91 -6.98 18.01 -15.22
C LEU A 91 -6.62 18.87 -16.43
N LEU A 92 -7.60 19.60 -16.97
CA LEU A 92 -7.44 20.46 -18.15
C LEU A 92 -6.47 21.64 -17.96
N LYS A 93 -6.08 21.98 -16.72
CA LYS A 93 -5.03 22.98 -16.46
C LYS A 93 -3.63 22.46 -16.77
N TYR A 94 -3.44 21.14 -16.72
CA TYR A 94 -2.12 20.50 -16.81
C TYR A 94 -2.00 19.56 -18.02
N VAL A 95 -3.11 19.01 -18.52
CA VAL A 95 -3.13 18.08 -19.65
C VAL A 95 -3.69 18.79 -20.89
N PRO A 96 -2.85 19.09 -21.90
CA PRO A 96 -3.26 19.85 -23.08
C PRO A 96 -3.99 18.97 -24.11
N ILE A 97 -5.20 18.52 -23.76
CA ILE A 97 -6.09 17.73 -24.62
C ILE A 97 -7.35 18.53 -24.97
N ASP A 98 -7.97 18.26 -26.12
CA ASP A 98 -9.26 18.87 -26.49
C ASP A 98 -10.32 18.58 -25.39
N PRO A 99 -10.87 19.62 -24.72
CA PRO A 99 -11.87 19.45 -23.66
C PRO A 99 -13.13 18.69 -24.08
N LYS A 100 -13.43 18.61 -25.39
CA LYS A 100 -14.55 17.84 -25.95
C LYS A 100 -14.32 16.33 -25.90
N LYS A 101 -13.05 15.90 -25.89
CA LYS A 101 -12.65 14.49 -25.75
C LYS A 101 -12.56 14.04 -24.29
N VAL A 102 -12.75 14.95 -23.33
CA VAL A 102 -12.64 14.63 -21.90
C VAL A 102 -14.02 14.42 -21.30
N ILE A 103 -14.27 13.24 -20.77
CA ILE A 103 -15.44 12.91 -19.96
C ILE A 103 -15.01 12.72 -18.52
N GLU A 104 -15.82 13.21 -17.61
CA GLU A 104 -15.69 12.87 -16.21
C GLU A 104 -16.81 11.90 -15.83
N ILE A 105 -16.44 10.86 -15.09
CA ILE A 105 -17.39 9.85 -14.63
C ILE A 105 -18.50 10.51 -13.78
N PRO A 106 -19.79 10.14 -13.93
CA PRO A 106 -20.88 10.80 -13.21
C PRO A 106 -20.79 10.57 -11.71
N LEU A 107 -21.23 11.56 -10.93
CA LEU A 107 -21.28 11.47 -9.47
C LEU A 107 -22.56 10.75 -9.00
N PRO A 108 -22.48 9.88 -7.97
CA PRO A 108 -21.26 9.35 -7.37
C PRO A 108 -20.56 8.35 -8.32
N GLY A 109 -19.26 8.54 -8.55
CA GLY A 109 -18.51 7.83 -9.60
C GLY A 109 -17.34 6.98 -9.10
N HIS A 110 -16.95 7.10 -7.84
CA HIS A 110 -15.78 6.41 -7.31
C HIS A 110 -15.99 4.90 -7.29
N HIS A 111 -17.06 4.43 -6.64
CA HIS A 111 -17.38 2.99 -6.66
C HIS A 111 -17.71 2.48 -8.06
N LEU A 112 -18.25 3.33 -8.93
CA LEU A 112 -18.50 2.94 -10.32
C LEU A 112 -17.19 2.66 -11.08
N SER A 113 -16.15 3.47 -10.85
CA SER A 113 -14.83 3.22 -11.43
C SER A 113 -14.22 1.91 -10.90
N HIS A 114 -14.30 1.65 -9.59
CA HIS A 114 -13.89 0.36 -9.01
C HIS A 114 -14.69 -0.83 -9.57
N ALA A 115 -16.00 -0.66 -9.75
CA ALA A 115 -16.83 -1.71 -10.33
C ALA A 115 -16.42 -2.02 -11.77
N TYR A 116 -16.14 -1.00 -12.58
CA TYR A 116 -15.67 -1.19 -13.96
C TYR A 116 -14.23 -1.69 -14.06
N SER A 117 -13.37 -1.50 -13.06
CA SER A 117 -12.04 -2.11 -13.07
C SER A 117 -12.15 -3.63 -12.92
N ALA A 118 -12.92 -4.10 -11.93
CA ALA A 118 -13.13 -5.54 -11.73
C ALA A 118 -14.01 -6.16 -12.83
N TYR A 119 -15.14 -5.56 -13.17
CA TYR A 119 -15.99 -6.07 -14.26
C TYR A 119 -15.29 -6.01 -15.61
N GLY A 120 -14.55 -4.93 -15.88
CA GLY A 120 -13.82 -4.72 -17.14
C GLY A 120 -12.85 -5.85 -17.47
N THR A 121 -12.19 -6.41 -16.45
CA THR A 121 -11.09 -7.36 -16.60
C THR A 121 -11.39 -8.78 -16.10
N CYS A 122 -12.57 -9.05 -15.54
CA CYS A 122 -12.91 -10.39 -15.05
C CYS A 122 -13.12 -11.40 -16.19
N PRO A 123 -12.94 -12.70 -15.93
CA PRO A 123 -13.15 -13.74 -16.94
C PRO A 123 -14.61 -14.13 -17.17
N PHE A 124 -15.57 -13.49 -16.49
CA PHE A 124 -16.96 -13.93 -16.47
C PHE A 124 -17.85 -13.16 -17.46
N ASP A 125 -18.67 -13.86 -18.24
CA ASP A 125 -19.68 -13.23 -19.12
C ASP A 125 -20.77 -12.48 -18.32
N GLU A 126 -21.18 -13.07 -17.19
CA GLU A 126 -22.14 -12.54 -16.23
C GLU A 126 -21.53 -12.61 -14.83
N THR A 127 -21.65 -11.53 -14.04
CA THR A 127 -21.11 -11.46 -12.69
C THR A 127 -21.89 -10.45 -11.84
N ALA A 128 -22.07 -10.77 -10.56
CA ALA A 128 -22.35 -9.73 -9.57
C ALA A 128 -21.07 -8.94 -9.33
N VAL A 129 -21.17 -7.65 -9.04
CA VAL A 129 -20.03 -6.80 -8.69
C VAL A 129 -20.24 -6.19 -7.32
N LEU A 130 -19.27 -6.37 -6.44
CA LEU A 130 -19.22 -5.81 -5.10
C LEU A 130 -18.10 -4.78 -5.03
N VAL A 131 -18.37 -3.62 -4.46
CA VAL A 131 -17.35 -2.62 -4.15
C VAL A 131 -17.44 -2.28 -2.68
N ILE A 132 -16.35 -2.50 -1.93
CA ILE A 132 -16.20 -2.10 -0.53
C ILE A 132 -14.87 -1.36 -0.40
N ASP A 133 -14.94 -0.09 0.00
CA ASP A 133 -13.79 0.79 0.07
C ASP A 133 -13.70 1.50 1.43
N GLU A 134 -12.62 2.26 1.65
CA GLU A 134 -12.53 3.15 2.81
C GLU A 134 -13.60 4.24 2.68
N GLN A 135 -13.58 5.03 1.61
CA GLN A 135 -14.62 6.01 1.32
C GLN A 135 -14.69 6.23 -0.19
N GLY A 136 -15.89 6.17 -0.76
CA GLY A 136 -16.12 6.63 -2.12
C GLY A 136 -16.60 8.07 -2.18
N HIS A 137 -17.48 8.38 -3.13
CA HIS A 137 -17.84 9.75 -3.39
C HIS A 137 -18.65 10.39 -2.26
N HIS A 138 -18.24 11.60 -1.85
CA HIS A 138 -18.96 12.40 -0.85
C HIS A 138 -20.17 13.06 -1.51
N THR A 139 -21.35 12.84 -0.94
CA THR A 139 -22.59 13.46 -1.42
C THR A 139 -22.92 14.74 -0.64
N ASN A 140 -23.90 15.51 -1.12
CA ASN A 140 -24.25 16.82 -0.54
C ASN A 140 -24.69 16.77 0.94
N GLU A 141 -25.05 15.61 1.47
CA GLU A 141 -25.56 15.42 2.84
C GLU A 141 -24.48 14.97 3.85
N GLN A 142 -23.19 15.21 3.57
CA GLN A 142 -22.06 14.71 4.41
C GLN A 142 -22.01 13.18 4.55
N SER A 143 -22.60 12.46 3.58
CA SER A 143 -22.50 11.01 3.46
C SER A 143 -21.50 10.63 2.38
N PHE A 144 -20.98 9.41 2.44
CA PHE A 144 -20.02 8.89 1.45
C PHE A 144 -20.36 7.45 1.08
N GLU A 145 -20.01 7.02 -0.13
CA GLU A 145 -20.20 5.62 -0.53
C GLU A 145 -19.35 4.70 0.36
N LYS A 146 -19.97 3.69 1.00
CA LYS A 146 -19.25 2.66 1.78
C LYS A 146 -19.30 1.28 1.15
N CYS A 147 -20.39 0.98 0.45
CA CYS A 147 -20.58 -0.27 -0.27
C CYS A 147 -21.53 -0.07 -1.45
N THR A 148 -21.20 -0.60 -2.63
CA THR A 148 -22.11 -0.58 -3.79
C THR A 148 -22.14 -1.94 -4.48
N TRP A 149 -23.33 -2.35 -4.91
CA TRP A 149 -23.59 -3.58 -5.64
C TRP A 149 -24.03 -3.29 -7.06
N PHE A 150 -23.51 -4.06 -8.01
CA PHE A 150 -23.91 -4.05 -9.41
C PHE A 150 -24.10 -5.48 -9.93
N GLU A 151 -24.71 -5.58 -11.09
CA GLU A 151 -24.74 -6.78 -11.93
C GLU A 151 -24.24 -6.39 -13.33
N GLY A 152 -23.39 -7.24 -13.92
CA GLY A 152 -22.90 -7.06 -15.29
C GLY A 152 -23.21 -8.28 -16.14
N ARG A 153 -23.73 -8.07 -17.36
CA ARG A 153 -24.10 -9.13 -18.32
C ARG A 153 -23.61 -8.80 -19.74
N SER A 154 -22.32 -8.96 -20.01
CA SER A 154 -21.67 -8.70 -21.32
C SER A 154 -21.84 -7.29 -21.92
N ASP A 155 -22.63 -6.42 -21.30
CA ASP A 155 -22.89 -5.04 -21.67
C ASP A 155 -22.48 -4.08 -20.54
N LYS A 156 -23.43 -3.32 -19.99
CA LYS A 156 -23.25 -2.27 -19.00
C LYS A 156 -23.43 -2.82 -17.60
N LEU A 157 -22.92 -2.10 -16.60
CA LEU A 157 -23.23 -2.40 -15.21
C LEU A 157 -24.60 -1.83 -14.84
N THR A 158 -25.47 -2.67 -14.30
CA THR A 158 -26.71 -2.25 -13.66
C THR A 158 -26.48 -2.19 -12.16
N LYS A 159 -26.66 -1.01 -11.56
CA LYS A 159 -26.57 -0.86 -10.11
C LYS A 159 -27.75 -1.53 -9.43
N ILE A 160 -27.46 -2.44 -8.50
CA ILE A 160 -28.47 -3.11 -7.67
C ILE A 160 -28.80 -2.21 -6.47
N LYS A 161 -27.78 -1.82 -5.70
CA LYS A 161 -27.96 -1.09 -4.44
C LYS A 161 -26.69 -0.33 -4.05
N SER A 162 -26.84 0.84 -3.42
CA SER A 162 -25.75 1.58 -2.77
C SER A 162 -26.06 1.75 -1.30
N PHE A 163 -25.00 1.69 -0.49
CA PHE A 163 -25.04 1.97 0.93
C PHE A 163 -24.06 3.11 1.22
N PHE A 164 -24.53 4.06 2.03
CA PHE A 164 -23.78 5.26 2.38
C PHE A 164 -23.43 5.25 3.87
N GLY A 165 -22.21 5.67 4.18
CA GLY A 165 -21.78 5.99 5.54
C GLY A 165 -22.02 7.46 5.86
N THR A 166 -21.81 7.83 7.11
CA THR A 166 -21.87 9.22 7.59
C THR A 166 -20.72 9.43 8.58
N LYS A 167 -20.57 10.65 9.12
CA LYS A 167 -19.62 10.90 10.21
C LYS A 167 -19.83 9.99 11.44
N ASN A 168 -21.06 9.53 11.68
CA ASN A 168 -21.42 8.68 12.82
C ASN A 168 -21.56 7.19 12.43
N ASP A 169 -21.49 6.86 11.14
CA ASP A 169 -21.60 5.49 10.62
C ASP A 169 -20.45 5.23 9.64
N LEU A 170 -19.37 4.66 10.15
CA LEU A 170 -18.12 4.46 9.42
C LEU A 170 -18.22 3.30 8.41
N SER A 171 -17.35 3.32 7.40
CA SER A 171 -17.17 2.16 6.51
C SER A 171 -16.32 1.06 7.15
N LEU A 172 -16.30 -0.10 6.49
CA LEU A 172 -15.41 -1.20 6.85
C LEU A 172 -13.92 -0.84 6.70
N GLY A 173 -13.55 -0.06 5.68
CA GLY A 173 -12.17 0.40 5.52
C GLY A 173 -11.74 1.35 6.63
N MET A 174 -12.57 2.35 6.97
CA MET A 174 -12.34 3.27 8.09
C MET A 174 -12.21 2.54 9.43
N PHE A 175 -13.09 1.56 9.70
CA PHE A 175 -13.01 0.72 10.88
C PHE A 175 -11.66 0.00 10.96
N TYR A 176 -11.25 -0.63 9.86
CA TYR A 176 -10.02 -1.39 9.84
C TYR A 176 -8.77 -0.50 9.97
N ASP A 177 -8.78 0.69 9.37
CA ASP A 177 -7.74 1.71 9.51
C ASP A 177 -7.65 2.28 10.93
N ALA A 178 -8.79 2.43 11.63
CA ALA A 178 -8.82 2.85 13.02
C ALA A 178 -7.99 1.89 13.91
N PHE A 179 -8.22 0.59 13.73
CA PHE A 179 -7.47 -0.45 14.44
C PHE A 179 -6.00 -0.50 14.01
N ALA A 180 -5.70 -0.34 12.72
CA ALA A 180 -4.31 -0.30 12.25
C ALA A 180 -3.53 0.87 12.88
N ALA A 181 -4.13 2.06 12.91
CA ALA A 181 -3.54 3.23 13.53
C ALA A 181 -3.30 3.06 15.03
N LEU A 182 -4.31 2.59 15.76
CA LEU A 182 -4.28 2.46 17.23
C LEU A 182 -3.46 1.26 17.73
N THR A 183 -3.09 0.35 16.83
CA THR A 183 -2.09 -0.70 17.08
C THR A 183 -0.68 -0.31 16.65
N GLY A 184 -0.46 0.97 16.30
CA GLY A 184 0.85 1.51 15.95
C GLY A 184 1.34 1.11 14.55
N LEU A 185 0.46 0.56 13.71
CA LEU A 185 0.80 0.08 12.37
C LEU A 185 0.54 1.16 11.32
N SER A 186 1.63 1.67 10.74
CA SER A 186 1.56 2.64 9.66
C SER A 186 2.49 2.30 8.50
N GLU A 187 2.22 2.90 7.34
CA GLU A 187 3.04 2.83 6.14
C GLU A 187 2.88 4.14 5.36
N ALA A 188 3.99 4.79 4.98
CA ALA A 188 3.97 6.11 4.34
C ALA A 188 3.14 7.17 5.11
N GLY A 189 3.19 7.12 6.45
CA GLY A 189 2.43 8.05 7.31
C GLY A 189 0.94 7.78 7.43
N LYS A 190 0.42 6.70 6.83
CA LYS A 190 -0.99 6.29 6.89
C LYS A 190 -1.18 4.98 7.65
N PRO A 191 -2.37 4.70 8.20
CA PRO A 191 -2.68 3.39 8.75
C PRO A 191 -2.42 2.27 7.74
N SER A 192 -1.88 1.14 8.20
CA SER A 192 -1.53 0.03 7.30
C SER A 192 -2.41 -1.19 7.54
N ALA A 193 -3.58 -1.22 6.88
CA ALA A 193 -4.49 -2.36 6.88
C ALA A 193 -3.79 -3.69 6.55
N GLY A 194 -2.91 -3.71 5.53
CA GLY A 194 -2.17 -4.92 5.16
C GLY A 194 -1.22 -5.45 6.25
N LYS A 195 -0.74 -4.59 7.17
CA LYS A 195 0.02 -5.02 8.35
C LYS A 195 -0.91 -5.54 9.44
N LEU A 196 -2.05 -4.88 9.69
CA LEU A 196 -3.04 -5.34 10.67
C LEU A 196 -3.55 -6.76 10.34
N MET A 197 -3.81 -7.01 9.05
CA MET A 197 -4.18 -8.34 8.54
C MET A 197 -3.10 -9.39 8.84
N GLY A 198 -1.82 -9.03 8.73
CA GLY A 198 -0.71 -9.93 9.05
C GLY A 198 -0.51 -10.16 10.55
N LEU A 199 -0.92 -9.19 11.38
CA LEU A 199 -0.82 -9.27 12.85
C LEU A 199 -1.97 -10.09 13.45
N ALA A 200 -3.16 -10.07 12.83
CA ALA A 200 -4.37 -10.70 13.35
C ALA A 200 -4.23 -12.18 13.77
N PRO A 201 -3.49 -13.06 13.06
CA PRO A 201 -3.31 -14.46 13.47
C PRO A 201 -2.54 -14.65 14.79
N PHE A 202 -1.86 -13.62 15.30
CA PHE A 202 -1.14 -13.67 16.57
C PHE A 202 -2.02 -13.33 17.78
N GLY A 203 -3.18 -12.71 17.53
CA GLY A 203 -4.14 -12.36 18.57
C GLY A 203 -5.11 -13.48 18.93
N LYS A 204 -5.92 -13.22 19.96
CA LYS A 204 -6.95 -14.12 20.46
C LYS A 204 -8.26 -13.38 20.67
N GLU A 205 -9.33 -14.15 20.74
CA GLU A 205 -10.64 -13.63 21.11
C GLU A 205 -10.68 -13.20 22.58
N ARG A 206 -11.34 -12.07 22.82
CA ARG A 206 -11.65 -11.52 24.14
C ARG A 206 -13.16 -11.56 24.33
N PRO A 207 -13.71 -12.54 25.06
CA PRO A 207 -15.16 -12.75 25.17
C PRO A 207 -15.92 -11.57 25.80
N ASP A 208 -15.22 -10.74 26.57
CA ASP A 208 -15.72 -9.54 27.22
C ASP A 208 -15.85 -8.33 26.28
N TRP A 209 -15.27 -8.40 25.07
CA TRP A 209 -15.35 -7.30 24.11
C TRP A 209 -16.65 -7.32 23.31
N PRO A 210 -17.38 -6.19 23.24
CA PRO A 210 -18.64 -6.13 22.49
C PRO A 210 -18.38 -6.22 20.98
N GLU A 211 -19.31 -6.77 20.21
CA GLU A 211 -19.31 -6.63 18.74
C GLU A 211 -19.32 -5.14 18.36
N LEU A 212 -18.57 -4.69 17.36
CA LEU A 212 -18.52 -3.27 16.95
C LEU A 212 -19.22 -3.03 15.61
N ILE A 213 -19.31 -4.06 14.77
CA ILE A 213 -19.98 -4.01 13.48
C ILE A 213 -21.34 -4.70 13.56
N SER A 214 -22.42 -3.96 13.33
CA SER A 214 -23.76 -4.55 13.18
C SER A 214 -24.08 -4.76 11.70
N CYS A 215 -24.56 -5.95 11.33
CA CYS A 215 -24.88 -6.31 9.95
C CYS A 215 -26.40 -6.47 9.76
N LYS A 216 -26.99 -5.84 8.75
CA LYS A 216 -28.42 -5.97 8.43
C LYS A 216 -28.69 -5.71 6.95
N ASP A 217 -29.43 -6.62 6.30
CA ASP A 217 -29.89 -6.51 4.91
C ASP A 217 -28.78 -6.12 3.92
N GLY A 218 -27.58 -6.70 4.13
CA GLY A 218 -26.39 -6.48 3.32
C GLY A 218 -25.67 -5.14 3.58
N ASN A 219 -26.08 -4.40 4.60
CA ASN A 219 -25.43 -3.19 5.07
C ASN A 219 -24.67 -3.44 6.39
N THR A 220 -23.68 -2.60 6.68
CA THR A 220 -22.92 -2.60 7.93
C THR A 220 -23.10 -1.27 8.65
N PHE A 221 -23.19 -1.30 9.98
CA PHE A 221 -23.33 -0.12 10.81
C PHE A 221 -22.22 -0.09 11.86
N ILE A 222 -21.41 0.97 11.83
CA ILE A 222 -20.22 1.13 12.68
C ILE A 222 -20.28 2.50 13.35
N SER A 223 -20.77 2.51 14.59
CA SER A 223 -20.93 3.76 15.34
C SER A 223 -19.58 4.31 15.80
N LEU A 224 -19.29 5.57 15.46
CA LEU A 224 -18.11 6.27 15.95
C LEU A 224 -18.10 6.41 17.48
N GLU A 225 -19.26 6.70 18.07
CA GLU A 225 -19.46 6.75 19.54
C GLU A 225 -19.13 5.41 20.19
N ARG A 226 -19.62 4.31 19.59
CA ARG A 226 -19.34 2.96 20.11
C ARG A 226 -17.85 2.60 20.02
N LEU A 227 -17.16 3.05 18.97
CA LEU A 227 -15.71 2.89 18.87
C LEU A 227 -15.00 3.72 19.94
N ASP A 228 -15.41 4.97 20.15
CA ASP A 228 -14.85 5.84 21.19
C ASP A 228 -15.03 5.22 22.58
N ASP A 229 -16.22 4.75 22.93
CA ASP A 229 -16.50 4.05 24.18
C ASP A 229 -15.64 2.80 24.33
N PHE A 230 -15.56 1.97 23.28
CA PHE A 230 -14.73 0.77 23.29
C PHE A 230 -13.28 1.11 23.57
N PHE A 231 -12.67 2.01 22.79
CA PHE A 231 -11.27 2.40 22.96
C PHE A 231 -11.02 3.11 24.29
N GLY A 232 -11.98 3.88 24.81
CA GLY A 232 -11.94 4.52 26.13
C GLY A 232 -11.76 3.53 27.29
N HIS A 233 -12.23 2.29 27.13
CA HIS A 233 -12.05 1.25 28.15
C HIS A 233 -10.72 0.49 28.06
N ILE A 234 -10.03 0.54 26.91
CA ILE A 234 -8.87 -0.33 26.64
C ILE A 234 -7.57 0.42 26.37
N LEU A 235 -7.64 1.65 25.87
CA LEU A 235 -6.49 2.44 25.45
C LEU A 235 -6.30 3.65 26.35
N PRO A 236 -5.05 4.09 26.57
CA PRO A 236 -4.79 5.33 27.28
C PRO A 236 -5.25 6.53 26.44
N VAL A 237 -5.93 7.46 27.10
CA VAL A 237 -6.30 8.75 26.53
C VAL A 237 -5.08 9.68 26.56
N ARG A 238 -4.89 10.45 25.51
CA ARG A 238 -3.84 11.48 25.43
C ARG A 238 -4.21 12.66 26.35
N ASN A 239 -3.25 13.10 27.16
CA ASN A 239 -3.47 14.23 28.09
C ASN A 239 -4.05 15.46 27.38
N GLY A 240 -5.11 16.04 27.95
CA GLY A 240 -5.82 17.19 27.40
C GLY A 240 -6.87 16.83 26.34
N MET A 241 -7.07 15.54 26.06
CA MET A 241 -8.05 15.04 25.09
C MET A 241 -9.22 14.31 25.77
N GLU A 242 -9.28 14.30 27.10
CA GLU A 242 -10.27 13.56 27.90
C GLU A 242 -11.70 14.04 27.63
N ASN A 243 -11.87 15.34 27.41
CA ASN A 243 -13.16 15.97 27.16
C ASN A 243 -13.40 16.30 25.68
N ILE A 244 -12.55 15.80 24.77
CA ILE A 244 -12.78 16.01 23.34
C ILE A 244 -14.01 15.24 22.90
N ASN A 245 -14.93 15.97 22.29
CA ASN A 245 -16.06 15.40 21.59
C ASN A 245 -15.56 14.83 20.25
N VAL A 246 -15.57 13.50 20.12
CA VAL A 246 -15.14 12.80 18.90
C VAL A 246 -16.24 12.93 17.84
N GLN A 247 -15.98 13.71 16.79
CA GLN A 247 -16.94 13.95 15.70
C GLN A 247 -16.54 13.28 14.39
N HIS A 248 -15.25 12.99 14.25
CA HIS A 248 -14.66 12.34 13.09
C HIS A 248 -13.66 11.25 13.52
N LEU A 249 -13.33 10.36 12.59
CA LEU A 249 -12.31 9.33 12.81
C LEU A 249 -10.95 9.94 13.19
N ASP A 250 -10.58 11.08 12.59
CA ASP A 250 -9.32 11.78 12.93
C ASP A 250 -9.30 12.22 14.41
N ASP A 251 -10.44 12.61 14.99
CA ASP A 251 -10.54 12.97 16.41
C ASP A 251 -10.32 11.75 17.30
N LEU A 252 -10.90 10.60 16.92
CA LEU A 252 -10.72 9.32 17.61
C LEU A 252 -9.23 8.93 17.64
N LEU A 253 -8.57 9.01 16.49
CA LEU A 253 -7.15 8.68 16.35
C LEU A 253 -6.24 9.65 17.12
N LEU A 254 -6.64 10.92 17.24
CA LEU A 254 -5.92 11.92 18.00
C LEU A 254 -6.07 11.71 19.52
N LYS A 255 -7.29 11.36 19.96
CA LYS A 255 -7.68 11.19 21.37
C LYS A 255 -6.91 10.07 22.06
N TYR A 256 -6.72 8.92 21.39
CA TYR A 256 -6.07 7.77 21.99
C TYR A 256 -4.56 7.71 21.71
N ILE A 257 -3.82 7.11 22.63
CA ILE A 257 -2.42 6.78 22.44
C ILE A 257 -2.35 5.37 21.83
N PRO A 258 -1.78 5.21 20.62
CA PRO A 258 -1.60 3.89 20.03
C PRO A 258 -0.75 2.98 20.91
N VAL A 259 -1.15 1.71 21.01
CA VAL A 259 -0.31 0.66 21.60
C VAL A 259 0.69 0.15 20.57
N SER A 260 1.82 -0.36 21.04
CA SER A 260 2.81 -0.97 20.16
C SER A 260 2.31 -2.32 19.64
N TRP A 261 2.54 -2.59 18.36
CA TRP A 261 2.06 -3.79 17.66
C TRP A 261 2.56 -5.10 18.27
N ASP A 262 3.68 -5.07 18.97
CA ASP A 262 4.33 -6.21 19.63
C ASP A 262 3.70 -6.57 20.98
N THR A 263 2.71 -5.81 21.44
CA THR A 263 1.96 -6.11 22.66
C THR A 263 0.82 -7.11 22.39
N THR A 264 0.49 -7.91 23.42
CA THR A 264 -0.67 -8.84 23.35
C THR A 264 -1.99 -8.10 23.09
N LEU A 265 -2.15 -6.90 23.67
CA LEU A 265 -3.35 -6.08 23.43
C LEU A 265 -3.48 -5.71 21.95
N ALA A 266 -2.39 -5.26 21.29
CA ALA A 266 -2.42 -4.93 19.87
C ALA A 266 -2.75 -6.14 18.98
N GLN A 267 -2.19 -7.31 19.31
CA GLN A 267 -2.47 -8.56 18.61
C GLN A 267 -3.96 -8.95 18.73
N ASP A 268 -4.53 -8.89 19.94
CA ASP A 268 -5.95 -9.20 20.17
C ASP A 268 -6.88 -8.19 19.47
N LEU A 269 -6.50 -6.91 19.44
CA LEU A 269 -7.21 -5.88 18.67
C LEU A 269 -7.18 -6.17 17.17
N ALA A 270 -6.03 -6.59 16.63
CA ALA A 270 -5.91 -7.01 15.23
C ALA A 270 -6.80 -8.23 14.92
N TYR A 271 -6.81 -9.23 15.82
CA TYR A 271 -7.69 -10.39 15.71
C TYR A 271 -9.17 -9.98 15.69
N LYS A 272 -9.60 -9.11 16.60
CA LYS A 272 -10.98 -8.58 16.65
C LYS A 272 -11.36 -7.90 15.34
N ALA A 273 -10.53 -6.97 14.86
CA ALA A 273 -10.80 -6.22 13.65
C ALA A 273 -10.93 -7.14 12.43
N GLN A 274 -10.03 -8.12 12.29
CA GLN A 274 -10.08 -9.10 11.21
C GLN A 274 -11.32 -9.99 11.29
N LYS A 275 -11.65 -10.51 12.47
CA LYS A 275 -12.83 -11.39 12.67
C LYS A 275 -14.14 -10.66 12.32
N GLU A 276 -14.29 -9.41 12.75
CA GLU A 276 -15.50 -8.63 12.46
C GLU A 276 -15.58 -8.18 11.01
N LEU A 277 -14.44 -7.79 10.40
CA LEU A 277 -14.36 -7.49 8.97
C LEU A 277 -14.80 -8.69 8.12
N GLU A 278 -14.27 -9.88 8.42
CA GLU A 278 -14.62 -11.12 7.71
C GLU A 278 -16.12 -11.41 7.81
N LYS A 279 -16.68 -11.36 9.03
CA LYS A 279 -18.12 -11.57 9.26
C LYS A 279 -18.96 -10.59 8.42
N ALA A 280 -18.56 -9.32 8.40
CA ALA A 280 -19.26 -8.28 7.68
C ALA A 280 -19.20 -8.45 6.16
N VAL A 281 -18.01 -8.71 5.59
CA VAL A 281 -17.86 -8.93 4.14
C VAL A 281 -18.61 -10.18 3.69
N LEU A 282 -18.55 -11.28 4.46
CA LEU A 282 -19.30 -12.51 4.15
C LEU A 282 -20.82 -12.27 4.24
N HIS A 283 -21.29 -11.48 5.19
CA HIS A 283 -22.70 -11.08 5.26
C HIS A 283 -23.14 -10.29 4.03
N ILE A 284 -22.34 -9.29 3.62
CA ILE A 284 -22.63 -8.46 2.42
C ILE A 284 -22.65 -9.35 1.17
N ALA A 285 -21.65 -10.21 1.00
CA ALA A 285 -21.55 -11.11 -0.14
C ALA A 285 -22.70 -12.12 -0.19
N ALA A 286 -23.13 -12.65 0.97
CA ALA A 286 -24.26 -13.57 1.07
C ALA A 286 -25.60 -12.89 0.80
N GLU A 287 -25.75 -11.63 1.19
CA GLU A 287 -26.95 -10.89 0.83
C GLU A 287 -26.97 -10.59 -0.66
N LEU A 288 -25.88 -10.07 -1.23
CA LEU A 288 -25.76 -9.81 -2.67
C LEU A 288 -26.10 -11.07 -3.51
N TYR A 289 -25.62 -12.25 -3.10
CA TYR A 289 -25.93 -13.51 -3.77
C TYR A 289 -27.44 -13.79 -3.89
N LYS A 290 -28.27 -13.31 -2.97
CA LYS A 290 -29.74 -13.44 -3.03
C LYS A 290 -30.41 -12.43 -3.97
N HIS A 291 -29.74 -11.33 -4.32
CA HIS A 291 -30.26 -10.23 -5.13
C HIS A 291 -29.77 -10.27 -6.59
N THR A 292 -29.06 -11.32 -6.99
CA THR A 292 -28.51 -11.49 -8.35
C THR A 292 -28.76 -12.91 -8.86
N THR A 293 -28.78 -13.08 -10.18
CA THR A 293 -28.79 -14.42 -10.80
C THR A 293 -27.38 -14.95 -11.08
N ALA A 294 -26.38 -14.06 -11.03
CA ALA A 294 -25.00 -14.41 -11.30
C ALA A 294 -24.46 -15.41 -10.29
N GLN A 295 -23.66 -16.36 -10.78
CA GLN A 295 -23.01 -17.37 -9.95
C GLN A 295 -21.56 -17.00 -9.58
N THR A 296 -21.05 -15.91 -10.13
CA THR A 296 -19.68 -15.43 -9.92
C THR A 296 -19.68 -13.99 -9.41
N LEU A 297 -18.66 -13.66 -8.63
CA LEU A 297 -18.49 -12.36 -7.99
C LEU A 297 -17.25 -11.67 -8.52
N SER A 298 -17.39 -10.41 -8.92
CA SER A 298 -16.26 -9.50 -9.16
C SER A 298 -16.19 -8.53 -7.98
N TYR A 299 -15.06 -8.45 -7.29
CA TYR A 299 -14.93 -7.68 -6.06
C TYR A 299 -13.82 -6.62 -6.19
N ALA A 300 -14.10 -5.38 -5.76
CA ALA A 300 -13.20 -4.24 -5.87
C ALA A 300 -13.26 -3.32 -4.63
N GLY A 301 -12.41 -2.28 -4.63
CA GLY A 301 -12.19 -1.36 -3.51
C GLY A 301 -11.06 -1.84 -2.59
N GLY A 302 -10.54 -0.95 -1.75
CA GLY A 302 -9.34 -1.22 -0.94
C GLY A 302 -9.48 -2.45 -0.02
N VAL A 303 -10.69 -2.75 0.44
CA VAL A 303 -10.97 -3.91 1.30
C VAL A 303 -10.81 -5.24 0.55
N ALA A 304 -10.92 -5.24 -0.77
CA ALA A 304 -10.73 -6.44 -1.60
C ALA A 304 -9.27 -6.95 -1.61
N LEU A 305 -8.31 -6.20 -1.08
CA LEU A 305 -6.94 -6.69 -0.83
C LEU A 305 -6.81 -7.61 0.40
N ASN A 306 -7.88 -7.79 1.19
CA ASN A 306 -7.90 -8.68 2.34
C ASN A 306 -8.00 -10.16 1.90
N CYS A 307 -6.84 -10.75 1.56
CA CYS A 307 -6.76 -12.13 1.06
C CYS A 307 -7.28 -13.18 2.05
N THR A 308 -7.26 -12.89 3.35
CA THR A 308 -7.81 -13.77 4.39
C THR A 308 -9.33 -13.87 4.28
N THR A 309 -10.01 -12.75 4.01
CA THR A 309 -11.45 -12.73 3.78
C THR A 309 -11.80 -13.34 2.41
N ASN A 310 -11.02 -13.00 1.37
CA ASN A 310 -11.27 -13.47 0.01
C ASN A 310 -11.27 -15.00 -0.11
N ALA A 311 -10.39 -15.68 0.64
CA ALA A 311 -10.31 -17.14 0.68
C ALA A 311 -11.60 -17.82 1.16
N LYS A 312 -12.49 -17.09 1.84
CA LYS A 312 -13.74 -17.62 2.41
C LYS A 312 -14.98 -17.32 1.55
N LEU A 313 -14.84 -16.55 0.46
CA LEU A 313 -15.99 -16.11 -0.33
C LEU A 313 -16.72 -17.26 -1.06
N LYS A 314 -16.05 -18.37 -1.41
CA LYS A 314 -16.74 -19.56 -1.97
C LYS A 314 -17.70 -20.20 -0.98
N GLN A 315 -17.45 -20.09 0.33
CA GLN A 315 -18.31 -20.65 1.38
C GLN A 315 -19.70 -20.02 1.40
N VAL A 316 -19.86 -18.85 0.78
CA VAL A 316 -21.16 -18.17 0.60
C VAL A 316 -22.02 -18.86 -0.47
N GLY A 317 -21.41 -19.56 -1.43
CA GLY A 317 -22.08 -20.16 -2.58
C GLY A 317 -21.65 -19.61 -3.94
N TRP A 318 -20.74 -18.62 -3.96
CA TRP A 318 -20.14 -18.13 -5.21
C TRP A 318 -19.32 -19.25 -5.87
N ARG A 319 -19.57 -19.50 -7.16
CA ARG A 319 -18.82 -20.48 -7.96
C ARG A 319 -17.35 -20.09 -8.09
N ASP A 320 -17.10 -18.82 -8.35
CA ASP A 320 -15.77 -18.24 -8.46
C ASP A 320 -15.82 -16.73 -8.15
N VAL A 321 -14.66 -16.17 -7.80
CA VAL A 321 -14.49 -14.76 -7.43
C VAL A 321 -13.28 -14.18 -8.15
N TYR A 322 -13.47 -13.03 -8.77
CA TYR A 322 -12.40 -12.26 -9.39
C TYR A 322 -12.19 -10.94 -8.67
N ILE A 323 -10.93 -10.56 -8.48
CA ILE A 323 -10.50 -9.26 -7.96
C ILE A 323 -9.38 -8.77 -8.87
N HIS A 324 -9.48 -7.52 -9.32
CA HIS A 324 -8.41 -6.91 -10.10
C HIS A 324 -7.14 -6.79 -9.25
N PRO A 325 -5.94 -7.15 -9.77
CA PRO A 325 -4.70 -7.18 -8.97
C PRO A 325 -4.32 -5.82 -8.36
N ALA A 326 -4.69 -4.73 -9.02
CA ALA A 326 -4.70 -3.39 -8.44
C ALA A 326 -6.13 -3.04 -7.99
N ALA A 327 -6.55 -3.51 -6.81
CA ALA A 327 -7.91 -3.27 -6.29
C ALA A 327 -8.04 -1.92 -5.54
N THR A 328 -6.91 -1.27 -5.24
CA THR A 328 -6.85 0.08 -4.68
C THR A 328 -7.19 1.14 -5.73
N ASP A 329 -7.22 2.40 -5.32
CA ASP A 329 -7.59 3.56 -6.15
C ASP A 329 -6.77 3.75 -7.44
N ASP A 330 -5.60 3.11 -7.55
CA ASP A 330 -4.82 3.07 -8.78
C ASP A 330 -5.54 2.25 -9.86
N GLY A 331 -6.20 1.15 -9.48
CA GLY A 331 -7.03 0.35 -10.37
C GLY A 331 -8.22 1.09 -10.97
N ALA A 332 -8.67 2.20 -10.35
CA ALA A 332 -9.74 3.02 -10.87
C ALA A 332 -9.41 3.58 -12.27
N ALA A 333 -8.13 3.77 -12.61
CA ALA A 333 -7.73 4.19 -13.96
C ALA A 333 -8.18 3.19 -15.05
N VAL A 334 -8.10 1.88 -14.78
CA VAL A 334 -8.64 0.83 -15.66
C VAL A 334 -10.15 0.96 -15.77
N GLY A 335 -10.81 1.13 -14.62
CA GLY A 335 -12.26 1.29 -14.55
C GLY A 335 -12.79 2.48 -15.33
N LEU A 336 -12.09 3.62 -15.28
CA LEU A 336 -12.42 4.81 -16.05
C LEU A 336 -12.28 4.58 -17.56
N ALA A 337 -11.21 3.91 -18.00
CA ALA A 337 -11.04 3.56 -19.41
C ALA A 337 -12.12 2.57 -19.89
N MET A 338 -12.45 1.56 -19.08
CA MET A 338 -13.52 0.59 -19.37
C MET A 338 -14.91 1.22 -19.37
N TYR A 339 -15.17 2.17 -18.46
CA TYR A 339 -16.37 3.01 -18.48
C TYR A 339 -16.48 3.77 -19.80
N GLY A 340 -15.39 4.39 -20.27
CA GLY A 340 -15.35 5.05 -21.58
C GLY A 340 -15.71 4.11 -22.73
N TRP A 341 -15.13 2.91 -22.74
CA TRP A 341 -15.39 1.90 -23.78
C TRP A 341 -16.84 1.44 -23.78
N ILE A 342 -17.37 1.06 -22.61
CA ILE A 342 -18.67 0.39 -22.47
C ILE A 342 -19.82 1.40 -22.46
N GLU A 343 -19.71 2.47 -21.68
CA GLU A 343 -20.82 3.39 -21.42
C GLU A 343 -20.87 4.54 -22.43
N ILE A 344 -19.71 5.11 -22.76
CA ILE A 344 -19.62 6.30 -23.62
C ILE A 344 -19.61 5.89 -25.10
N LEU A 345 -18.76 4.92 -25.47
CA LEU A 345 -18.67 4.45 -26.86
C LEU A 345 -19.66 3.32 -27.20
N ASN A 346 -20.44 2.84 -26.21
CA ASN A 346 -21.41 1.75 -26.35
C ASN A 346 -20.81 0.48 -27.01
N GLN A 347 -19.56 0.18 -26.68
CA GLN A 347 -18.88 -1.02 -27.15
C GLN A 347 -19.05 -2.16 -26.15
N ARG A 348 -19.03 -3.40 -26.64
CA ARG A 348 -19.09 -4.58 -25.76
C ARG A 348 -17.75 -4.85 -25.11
N ARG A 349 -17.79 -5.29 -23.86
CA ARG A 349 -16.64 -5.90 -23.18
C ARG A 349 -16.30 -7.24 -23.84
N LYS A 350 -15.04 -7.65 -23.77
CA LYS A 350 -14.60 -9.01 -24.10
C LYS A 350 -14.01 -9.64 -22.84
N PRO A 351 -14.67 -10.66 -22.25
CA PRO A 351 -14.09 -11.40 -21.15
C PRO A 351 -12.73 -11.97 -21.56
N ILE A 352 -11.78 -11.86 -20.65
CA ILE A 352 -10.42 -12.38 -20.82
C ILE A 352 -10.24 -13.53 -19.84
N PRO A 353 -9.83 -14.74 -20.29
CA PRO A 353 -9.72 -15.90 -19.39
C PRO A 353 -8.82 -15.64 -18.19
N ARG A 354 -7.78 -14.82 -18.37
CA ARG A 354 -6.88 -14.37 -17.32
C ARG A 354 -6.38 -12.97 -17.67
N PHE A 355 -6.46 -12.05 -16.72
CA PHE A 355 -5.91 -10.70 -16.90
C PHE A 355 -4.38 -10.77 -16.87
N TYR A 356 -3.73 -10.02 -17.76
CA TYR A 356 -2.28 -9.90 -17.82
C TYR A 356 -1.85 -8.66 -17.00
N PRO A 357 -1.28 -8.83 -15.79
CA PRO A 357 -0.99 -7.71 -14.91
C PRO A 357 0.32 -6.98 -15.23
N PHE A 358 1.11 -7.44 -16.20
CA PHE A 358 2.45 -6.92 -16.47
C PHE A 358 2.40 -5.75 -17.45
N THR A 359 1.87 -4.62 -17.00
CA THR A 359 1.57 -3.46 -17.86
C THR A 359 2.57 -2.32 -17.72
N GLY A 360 3.60 -2.45 -16.87
CA GLY A 360 4.68 -1.48 -16.67
C GLY A 360 5.80 -1.55 -17.71
N ILE A 361 6.91 -0.87 -17.44
CA ILE A 361 7.93 -0.56 -18.45
C ILE A 361 8.78 -1.81 -18.74
N LYS A 362 9.00 -2.10 -20.03
CA LYS A 362 10.06 -2.99 -20.50
C LYS A 362 11.28 -2.16 -20.89
N TYR A 363 12.38 -2.35 -20.17
CA TYR A 363 13.60 -1.57 -20.39
C TYR A 363 14.46 -2.17 -21.49
N LYS A 364 15.20 -1.30 -22.17
CA LYS A 364 16.19 -1.70 -23.15
C LYS A 364 17.46 -2.17 -22.45
N GLU A 365 18.17 -3.03 -23.14
CA GLU A 365 19.49 -3.51 -22.77
C GLU A 365 20.47 -2.37 -22.40
N SER A 366 20.47 -1.29 -23.18
CA SER A 366 21.34 -0.12 -22.91
C SER A 366 21.03 0.55 -21.56
N GLU A 367 19.75 0.62 -21.16
CA GLU A 367 19.34 1.24 -19.90
C GLU A 367 19.77 0.38 -18.71
N ILE A 368 19.78 -0.95 -18.87
CA ILE A 368 20.31 -1.89 -17.88
C ILE A 368 21.82 -1.70 -17.74
N GLN A 369 22.55 -1.62 -18.86
CA GLN A 369 24.00 -1.40 -18.85
C GLN A 369 24.37 -0.05 -18.21
N ASP A 370 23.63 1.01 -18.51
CA ASP A 370 23.84 2.33 -17.91
C ASP A 370 23.62 2.30 -16.39
N ALA A 371 22.58 1.61 -15.91
CA ALA A 371 22.32 1.44 -14.48
C ALA A 371 23.42 0.65 -13.77
N LEU A 372 23.95 -0.41 -14.39
CA LEU A 372 25.04 -1.21 -13.82
C LEU A 372 26.35 -0.40 -13.77
N LYS A 373 26.63 0.35 -14.85
CA LYS A 373 27.78 1.24 -14.96
C LYS A 373 27.74 2.39 -13.96
N LYS A 374 26.55 2.92 -13.66
CA LYS A 374 26.37 3.99 -12.69
C LYS A 374 26.93 3.63 -11.30
N TYR A 375 26.94 2.35 -10.96
CA TYR A 375 27.49 1.83 -9.70
C TYR A 375 28.81 1.05 -9.89
N ASP A 376 29.54 1.24 -11.00
CA ASP A 376 30.81 0.56 -11.30
C ASP A 376 30.72 -0.99 -11.27
N LEU A 377 29.54 -1.55 -11.58
CA LEU A 377 29.29 -3.00 -11.52
C LEU A 377 29.46 -3.72 -12.87
N GLU A 378 29.61 -3.00 -13.98
CA GLU A 378 29.58 -3.53 -15.34
C GLU A 378 30.63 -4.61 -15.61
N VAL A 379 31.78 -4.54 -14.94
CA VAL A 379 32.88 -5.51 -15.10
C VAL A 379 32.64 -6.83 -14.36
N TYR A 380 31.66 -6.88 -13.46
CA TYR A 380 31.30 -8.07 -12.66
C TYR A 380 30.07 -8.79 -13.21
N VAL A 381 29.46 -8.24 -14.27
CA VAL A 381 28.25 -8.77 -14.88
C VAL A 381 28.54 -10.06 -15.63
N GLN A 382 27.67 -11.05 -15.43
CA GLN A 382 27.67 -12.29 -16.19
C GLN A 382 26.42 -12.35 -17.06
N SER A 383 26.59 -12.73 -18.33
CA SER A 383 25.45 -13.07 -19.18
C SER A 383 24.98 -14.48 -18.85
N VAL A 384 23.69 -14.63 -18.59
CA VAL A 384 23.07 -15.88 -18.13
C VAL A 384 21.74 -16.12 -18.82
N LYS A 385 21.28 -17.37 -18.79
CA LYS A 385 19.86 -17.69 -18.98
C LYS A 385 19.17 -17.61 -17.60
N PRO A 386 18.29 -16.63 -17.38
CA PRO A 386 17.82 -16.30 -16.04
C PRO A 386 17.06 -17.44 -15.36
N GLU A 387 16.25 -18.20 -16.10
CA GLU A 387 15.46 -19.32 -15.58
C GLU A 387 16.30 -20.54 -15.20
N GLU A 388 17.38 -20.83 -15.92
CA GLU A 388 18.30 -21.93 -15.60
C GLU A 388 19.18 -21.51 -14.43
N LYS A 389 19.81 -20.33 -14.53
CA LYS A 389 20.79 -19.90 -13.54
C LYS A 389 20.16 -19.48 -12.21
N GLY A 390 18.99 -18.84 -12.26
CA GLY A 390 18.23 -18.48 -11.07
C GLY A 390 17.84 -19.72 -10.27
N ALA A 391 17.44 -20.81 -10.93
CA ALA A 391 17.07 -22.05 -10.26
C ALA A 391 18.26 -22.68 -9.50
N GLU A 392 19.43 -22.74 -10.13
CA GLU A 392 20.67 -23.22 -9.48
C GLU A 392 21.02 -22.39 -8.24
N ILE A 393 20.91 -21.05 -8.35
CA ILE A 393 21.25 -20.12 -7.27
C ILE A 393 20.27 -20.24 -6.11
N LEU A 394 18.97 -20.27 -6.40
CA LEU A 394 17.94 -20.49 -5.39
C LEU A 394 18.15 -21.83 -4.68
N ALA A 395 18.39 -22.91 -5.44
CA ALA A 395 18.64 -24.23 -4.89
C ALA A 395 19.89 -24.30 -3.99
N SER A 396 20.88 -23.40 -4.21
CA SER A 396 22.06 -23.24 -3.36
C SER A 396 21.80 -22.46 -2.06
N GLY A 397 20.57 -22.01 -1.80
CA GLY A 397 20.17 -21.28 -0.60
C GLY A 397 20.42 -19.76 -0.64
N LYS A 398 20.74 -19.23 -1.83
CA LYS A 398 20.95 -17.79 -2.05
C LYS A 398 19.62 -17.07 -2.31
N VAL A 399 19.57 -15.80 -1.93
CA VAL A 399 18.45 -14.89 -2.15
C VAL A 399 18.71 -14.08 -3.42
N VAL A 400 17.72 -14.05 -4.30
CA VAL A 400 17.82 -13.43 -5.62
C VAL A 400 16.90 -12.23 -5.72
N CYS A 401 17.46 -11.07 -5.97
CA CYS A 401 16.75 -9.92 -6.52
C CYS A 401 16.47 -10.19 -8.00
N TRP A 402 15.21 -10.24 -8.38
CA TRP A 402 14.73 -10.68 -9.69
C TRP A 402 13.97 -9.56 -10.40
N PHE A 403 14.51 -9.15 -11.54
CA PHE A 403 13.94 -8.11 -12.41
C PHE A 403 13.81 -8.67 -13.83
N GLN A 404 12.59 -8.84 -14.31
CA GLN A 404 12.32 -9.38 -15.65
C GLN A 404 11.12 -8.69 -16.29
N GLY A 405 11.23 -8.44 -17.60
CA GLY A 405 10.16 -7.96 -18.45
C GLY A 405 9.45 -6.70 -17.93
N GLU A 406 8.19 -6.58 -18.30
CA GLU A 406 7.28 -5.53 -17.84
C GLU A 406 6.92 -5.75 -16.37
N SER A 407 6.84 -4.68 -15.58
CA SER A 407 6.46 -4.78 -14.17
C SER A 407 4.97 -5.05 -14.00
N GLU A 408 4.66 -5.74 -12.90
CA GLU A 408 3.31 -6.04 -12.44
C GLU A 408 2.60 -4.80 -11.88
N TRP A 409 1.33 -4.64 -12.23
CA TRP A 409 0.43 -3.67 -11.61
C TRP A 409 -0.21 -4.25 -10.35
N GLY A 410 0.02 -3.56 -9.25
CA GLY A 410 -0.65 -3.72 -7.98
C GLY A 410 0.35 -3.64 -6.84
N PRO A 411 -0.11 -3.86 -5.60
CA PRO A 411 0.75 -3.84 -4.42
C PRO A 411 1.52 -5.15 -4.20
N ARG A 412 1.26 -6.20 -5.01
CA ARG A 412 1.92 -7.51 -4.91
C ARG A 412 3.00 -7.63 -5.96
N ALA A 413 4.15 -8.19 -5.59
CA ALA A 413 5.09 -8.70 -6.59
C ALA A 413 4.63 -10.07 -7.07
N LEU A 414 4.63 -10.25 -8.39
CA LEU A 414 4.11 -11.39 -9.12
C LEU A 414 5.18 -12.03 -10.00
N GLY A 415 6.47 -11.80 -9.71
CA GLY A 415 7.59 -12.45 -10.40
C GLY A 415 8.26 -11.61 -11.48
N ALA A 416 7.94 -10.32 -11.61
CA ALA A 416 8.66 -9.39 -12.48
C ALA A 416 9.53 -8.41 -11.69
N ARG A 417 9.13 -8.02 -10.47
CA ARG A 417 9.91 -7.20 -9.53
C ARG A 417 9.93 -7.85 -8.14
N SER A 418 10.67 -8.95 -8.01
CA SER A 418 10.60 -9.86 -6.86
C SER A 418 11.94 -10.06 -6.13
N ILE A 419 11.87 -10.34 -4.83
CA ILE A 419 12.96 -11.00 -4.09
C ILE A 419 12.53 -12.45 -3.90
N LEU A 420 13.38 -13.36 -4.37
CA LEU A 420 13.12 -14.79 -4.46
C LEU A 420 14.04 -15.58 -3.54
N ALA A 421 13.53 -16.67 -2.99
CA ALA A 421 14.32 -17.61 -2.18
C ALA A 421 13.77 -19.03 -2.22
N ASP A 422 14.59 -19.98 -1.77
CA ASP A 422 14.18 -21.37 -1.51
C ASP A 422 13.22 -21.43 -0.30
N PRO A 423 11.95 -21.83 -0.49
CA PRO A 423 10.96 -21.88 0.59
C PRO A 423 11.16 -23.08 1.52
N THR A 424 12.02 -24.03 1.15
CA THR A 424 12.33 -25.24 1.93
C THR A 424 13.49 -25.04 2.90
N LEU A 425 14.23 -23.93 2.78
CA LEU A 425 15.43 -23.67 3.55
C LEU A 425 15.08 -23.29 5.00
N PRO A 426 15.62 -24.01 6.01
CA PRO A 426 15.47 -23.62 7.40
C PRO A 426 16.00 -22.21 7.67
N GLY A 427 15.23 -21.38 8.37
CA GLY A 427 15.64 -20.03 8.71
C GLY A 427 15.43 -18.97 7.61
N ILE A 428 14.80 -19.33 6.48
CA ILE A 428 14.68 -18.41 5.34
C ILE A 428 13.85 -17.16 5.68
N LYS A 429 12.78 -17.30 6.48
CA LYS A 429 11.98 -16.15 6.92
C LYS A 429 12.82 -15.11 7.65
N GLN A 430 13.72 -15.56 8.54
CA GLN A 430 14.63 -14.68 9.27
C GLN A 430 15.65 -14.02 8.33
N LYS A 431 16.19 -14.78 7.35
CA LYS A 431 17.10 -14.23 6.33
C LYS A 431 16.41 -13.12 5.52
N ILE A 432 15.20 -13.35 5.02
CA ILE A 432 14.47 -12.33 4.24
C ILE A 432 14.00 -11.16 5.11
N ASN A 433 13.59 -11.38 6.36
CA ASN A 433 13.22 -10.27 7.26
C ASN A 433 14.41 -9.33 7.53
N LYS A 434 15.64 -9.84 7.61
CA LYS A 434 16.85 -8.99 7.72
C LYS A 434 17.12 -8.15 6.47
N ILE A 435 16.76 -8.66 5.29
CA ILE A 435 16.83 -7.92 4.02
C ILE A 435 15.76 -6.83 3.96
N LYS A 436 14.56 -7.15 4.45
CA LYS A 436 13.40 -6.25 4.35
C LYS A 436 13.33 -5.20 5.46
N LEU A 437 13.96 -5.45 6.61
CA LEU A 437 13.95 -4.60 7.81
C LEU A 437 12.52 -4.10 8.15
N ARG A 438 11.58 -5.05 8.16
CA ARG A 438 10.14 -4.84 8.39
C ARG A 438 9.68 -5.73 9.55
N GLU A 439 8.49 -5.48 10.08
CA GLU A 439 7.98 -6.19 11.25
C GLU A 439 8.08 -7.72 11.09
N PRO A 440 8.63 -8.45 12.07
CA PRO A 440 8.98 -9.86 11.92
C PRO A 440 7.76 -10.78 11.73
N PHE A 441 6.56 -10.33 12.15
CA PHE A 441 5.31 -11.07 11.98
C PHE A 441 4.79 -11.05 10.53
N ARG A 442 5.30 -10.17 9.66
CA ARG A 442 4.73 -10.03 8.30
C ARG A 442 4.93 -11.30 7.49
N PRO A 443 3.84 -11.90 6.96
CA PRO A 443 3.93 -13.14 6.21
C PRO A 443 4.65 -12.95 4.87
N PHE A 444 5.13 -14.08 4.34
CA PHE A 444 5.65 -14.22 2.99
C PHE A 444 4.71 -15.09 2.15
N GLY A 445 4.78 -14.96 0.84
CA GLY A 445 4.04 -15.83 -0.07
C GLY A 445 4.97 -16.75 -0.86
N ILE A 446 4.37 -17.67 -1.59
CA ILE A 446 5.06 -18.48 -2.59
C ILE A 446 4.46 -18.28 -3.98
N SER A 447 5.26 -18.56 -5.00
CA SER A 447 4.83 -18.67 -6.39
C SER A 447 5.15 -20.06 -6.88
N GLY A 448 4.18 -20.77 -7.45
CA GLY A 448 4.33 -22.15 -7.92
C GLY A 448 3.64 -22.39 -9.25
N THR A 449 4.00 -23.49 -9.92
CA THR A 449 3.26 -23.95 -11.11
C THR A 449 1.87 -24.49 -10.69
N PRO A 450 0.91 -24.65 -11.62
CA PRO A 450 -0.42 -25.17 -11.28
C PRO A 450 -0.34 -26.51 -10.53
N ASP A 451 0.44 -27.45 -11.06
CA ASP A 451 0.65 -28.77 -10.45
C ASP A 451 1.41 -28.66 -9.13
N GLY A 452 2.40 -27.77 -9.03
CA GLY A 452 3.15 -27.53 -7.80
C GLY A 452 2.29 -26.96 -6.68
N ILE A 453 1.41 -26.00 -6.98
CA ILE A 453 0.48 -25.45 -5.98
C ILE A 453 -0.52 -26.52 -5.54
N ASP A 454 -1.09 -27.28 -6.47
CA ASP A 454 -2.02 -28.37 -6.15
C ASP A 454 -1.36 -29.49 -5.33
N GLU A 455 -0.08 -29.81 -5.55
CA GLU A 455 0.64 -30.77 -4.70
C GLU A 455 0.83 -30.22 -3.27
N LEU A 456 1.27 -28.97 -3.14
CA LEU A 456 1.81 -28.42 -1.90
C LEU A 456 0.75 -27.81 -0.96
N ILE A 457 -0.37 -27.33 -1.51
CA ILE A 457 -1.37 -26.52 -0.80
C ILE A 457 -2.79 -27.01 -1.12
N ASP A 458 -3.67 -27.06 -0.13
CA ASP A 458 -5.11 -27.22 -0.34
C ASP A 458 -5.72 -25.86 -0.71
N ILE A 459 -6.22 -25.79 -1.95
CA ILE A 459 -6.87 -24.61 -2.52
C ILE A 459 -8.31 -24.92 -2.98
N SER A 460 -8.86 -26.09 -2.64
CA SER A 460 -10.17 -26.57 -3.11
C SER A 460 -11.32 -25.60 -2.78
N GLU A 461 -11.29 -25.02 -1.59
CA GLU A 461 -12.28 -24.05 -1.11
C GLU A 461 -11.95 -22.59 -1.48
N THR A 462 -10.92 -22.36 -2.30
CA THR A 462 -10.48 -21.00 -2.68
C THR A 462 -10.95 -20.63 -4.09
N PRO A 463 -11.21 -19.34 -4.37
CA PRO A 463 -11.57 -18.90 -5.72
C PRO A 463 -10.41 -19.02 -6.72
N ASP A 464 -10.64 -19.70 -7.84
CA ASP A 464 -9.63 -20.01 -8.86
C ASP A 464 -9.11 -18.74 -9.53
N SER A 465 -10.00 -17.79 -9.82
CA SER A 465 -9.68 -16.53 -10.49
C SER A 465 -8.81 -15.58 -9.64
N LEU A 466 -8.56 -15.90 -8.36
CA LEU A 466 -7.64 -15.15 -7.49
C LEU A 466 -6.22 -15.73 -7.45
N SER A 467 -6.06 -16.98 -7.85
CA SER A 467 -4.79 -17.73 -7.80
C SER A 467 -3.61 -17.01 -8.48
N PRO A 468 -3.74 -16.26 -9.59
CA PRO A 468 -2.58 -15.68 -10.27
C PRO A 468 -2.01 -14.42 -9.58
N TYR A 469 -2.68 -13.87 -8.56
CA TYR A 469 -2.43 -12.49 -8.11
C TYR A 469 -2.07 -12.35 -6.62
N MET A 470 -1.84 -13.45 -5.89
CA MET A 470 -1.66 -13.43 -4.43
C MET A 470 -2.82 -12.74 -3.68
N LEU A 471 -4.05 -12.97 -4.13
CA LEU A 471 -5.27 -12.40 -3.54
C LEU A 471 -6.10 -13.41 -2.74
N SER A 472 -5.57 -14.62 -2.52
CA SER A 472 -6.17 -15.68 -1.70
C SER A 472 -5.12 -16.38 -0.81
N LEU A 473 -5.59 -17.23 0.09
CA LEU A 473 -4.79 -18.08 0.97
C LEU A 473 -5.19 -19.54 0.74
N GLY A 474 -4.23 -20.45 0.82
CA GLY A 474 -4.49 -21.89 0.89
C GLY A 474 -3.90 -22.51 2.15
N ILE A 475 -4.17 -23.79 2.39
CA ILE A 475 -3.68 -24.52 3.58
C ILE A 475 -2.49 -25.39 3.18
N ILE A 476 -1.35 -25.27 3.88
CA ILE A 476 -0.17 -26.08 3.57
C ILE A 476 -0.44 -27.56 3.86
N LYS A 477 -0.22 -28.42 2.86
CA LYS A 477 -0.28 -29.89 2.96
C LYS A 477 1.09 -30.53 3.13
N ASP A 478 2.13 -29.90 2.58
CA ASP A 478 3.48 -30.47 2.53
C ASP A 478 4.42 -29.87 3.60
N ASP A 479 5.02 -30.74 4.42
CA ASP A 479 5.91 -30.35 5.52
C ASP A 479 7.24 -29.72 5.05
N ARG A 480 7.63 -29.88 3.78
CA ARG A 480 8.77 -29.16 3.20
C ARG A 480 8.56 -27.65 3.21
N LEU A 481 7.31 -27.18 3.25
CA LEU A 481 6.94 -25.77 3.38
C LEU A 481 6.63 -25.34 4.82
N LYS A 482 6.97 -26.15 5.84
CA LYS A 482 6.67 -25.82 7.25
C LYS A 482 7.18 -24.43 7.68
N GLU A 483 8.33 -24.01 7.15
CA GLU A 483 8.91 -22.69 7.45
C GLU A 483 8.06 -21.57 6.86
N MET A 484 7.32 -21.82 5.78
CA MET A 484 6.44 -20.84 5.13
C MET A 484 5.08 -20.70 5.81
N LYS A 485 4.66 -21.72 6.56
CA LYS A 485 3.39 -21.78 7.28
C LYS A 485 3.12 -20.51 8.12
N HIS A 486 1.96 -19.91 7.91
CA HIS A 486 1.46 -18.87 8.81
C HIS A 486 1.03 -19.48 10.15
N VAL A 487 0.77 -18.64 11.15
CA VAL A 487 0.37 -19.08 12.50
C VAL A 487 -0.89 -19.96 12.47
N ASP A 488 -1.83 -19.65 11.58
CA ASP A 488 -3.08 -20.37 11.38
C ASP A 488 -2.99 -21.54 10.40
N GLY A 489 -1.78 -21.90 9.94
CA GLY A 489 -1.55 -22.98 9.00
C GLY A 489 -1.69 -22.62 7.52
N THR A 490 -2.11 -21.38 7.22
CA THR A 490 -2.30 -20.91 5.84
C THR A 490 -1.01 -20.47 5.18
N ILE A 491 -1.08 -20.20 3.88
CA ILE A 491 -0.04 -19.54 3.09
C ILE A 491 -0.66 -18.73 1.95
N ARG A 492 -0.10 -17.57 1.67
CA ARG A 492 -0.45 -16.79 0.47
C ARG A 492 0.29 -17.33 -0.73
N TYR A 493 -0.41 -17.57 -1.84
CA TYR A 493 0.18 -18.22 -3.00
C TYR A 493 -0.11 -17.45 -4.30
N GLN A 494 0.74 -17.70 -5.30
CA GLN A 494 0.55 -17.32 -6.69
C GLN A 494 0.68 -18.57 -7.55
N THR A 495 -0.32 -18.83 -8.40
CA THR A 495 -0.19 -19.82 -9.48
C THR A 495 0.37 -19.11 -10.71
N VAL A 496 1.55 -19.56 -11.17
CA VAL A 496 2.27 -19.01 -12.31
C VAL A 496 1.93 -19.84 -13.53
N TYR A 497 1.49 -19.18 -14.60
CA TYR A 497 1.15 -19.84 -15.86
C TYR A 497 2.16 -19.51 -16.94
N LYS A 498 2.55 -20.53 -17.72
CA LYS A 498 3.58 -20.44 -18.75
C LYS A 498 3.23 -19.48 -19.90
N ASP A 499 1.95 -19.34 -20.21
CA ASP A 499 1.42 -18.43 -21.23
C ASP A 499 1.50 -16.95 -20.83
N ILE A 500 1.61 -16.64 -19.54
CA ILE A 500 1.74 -15.26 -19.03
C ILE A 500 3.19 -14.92 -18.73
N GLN A 501 3.91 -15.76 -17.99
CA GLN A 501 5.29 -15.51 -17.56
C GLN A 501 6.19 -16.72 -17.84
N PRO A 502 6.58 -16.97 -19.11
CA PRO A 502 7.32 -18.17 -19.48
C PRO A 502 8.68 -18.29 -18.76
N VAL A 503 9.41 -17.18 -18.59
CA VAL A 503 10.72 -17.18 -17.91
C VAL A 503 10.55 -17.50 -16.42
N TYR A 504 9.58 -16.89 -15.75
CA TYR A 504 9.32 -17.13 -14.32
C TYR A 504 8.74 -18.53 -14.07
N TYR A 505 7.88 -19.02 -14.96
CA TYR A 505 7.40 -20.40 -14.94
C TYR A 505 8.56 -21.39 -15.06
N ASN A 506 9.42 -21.23 -16.06
CA ASN A 506 10.56 -22.11 -16.28
C ASN A 506 11.59 -22.04 -15.13
N LEU A 507 11.74 -20.88 -14.47
CA LEU A 507 12.56 -20.76 -13.25
C LEU A 507 12.04 -21.71 -12.16
N ILE A 508 10.73 -21.72 -11.93
CA ILE A 508 10.08 -22.55 -10.92
C ILE A 508 10.17 -24.03 -11.30
N GLU A 509 9.96 -24.38 -12.57
CA GLU A 509 10.11 -25.76 -13.06
C GLU A 509 11.54 -26.28 -12.88
N ASN A 510 12.54 -25.47 -13.27
CA ASN A 510 13.94 -25.84 -13.12
C ASN A 510 14.33 -25.98 -11.64
N PHE A 511 13.82 -25.08 -10.77
CA PHE A 511 14.01 -25.19 -9.33
C PHE A 511 13.35 -26.47 -8.77
N GLY A 512 12.13 -26.77 -9.21
CA GLY A 512 11.40 -27.97 -8.85
C GLY A 512 12.12 -29.25 -9.28
N ALA A 513 12.74 -29.26 -10.46
CA ALA A 513 13.57 -30.38 -10.92
C ALA A 513 14.80 -30.63 -10.03
N ILE A 514 15.34 -29.59 -9.38
CA ILE A 514 16.50 -29.70 -8.48
C ILE A 514 16.07 -30.08 -7.06
N LYS A 515 15.00 -29.45 -6.54
CA LYS A 515 14.61 -29.52 -5.12
C LYS A 515 13.42 -30.45 -4.84
N GLY A 516 12.74 -30.91 -5.89
CA GLY A 516 11.49 -31.67 -5.80
C GLY A 516 10.28 -30.83 -5.38
N VAL A 517 10.39 -29.50 -5.31
CA VAL A 517 9.33 -28.57 -4.88
C VAL A 517 9.11 -27.53 -5.98
N TYR A 518 7.97 -27.59 -6.66
CA TYR A 518 7.62 -26.72 -7.79
C TYR A 518 7.02 -25.38 -7.34
N ALA A 519 7.65 -24.77 -6.34
CA ALA A 519 7.31 -23.45 -5.83
C ALA A 519 8.52 -22.76 -5.20
N ILE A 520 8.54 -21.43 -5.26
CA ILE A 520 9.58 -20.57 -4.68
C ILE A 520 8.97 -19.52 -3.76
N LEU A 521 9.72 -19.08 -2.73
CA LEU A 521 9.33 -17.92 -1.93
C LEU A 521 9.38 -16.68 -2.82
N ASN A 522 8.32 -15.88 -2.80
CA ASN A 522 8.26 -14.60 -3.52
C ASN A 522 7.79 -13.48 -2.58
N THR A 523 8.56 -12.39 -2.56
CA THR A 523 8.21 -11.14 -1.88
C THR A 523 8.57 -9.94 -2.74
N SER A 524 8.04 -8.77 -2.38
CA SER A 524 8.23 -7.56 -3.17
C SER A 524 9.70 -7.11 -3.20
N PHE A 525 10.18 -6.73 -4.37
CA PHE A 525 11.49 -6.11 -4.52
C PHE A 525 11.40 -4.63 -4.17
N ASN A 526 11.51 -4.37 -2.88
CA ASN A 526 11.64 -3.05 -2.28
C ASN A 526 12.26 -3.15 -0.87
N VAL A 527 12.93 -2.11 -0.40
CA VAL A 527 13.42 -1.94 0.97
C VAL A 527 13.09 -0.53 1.45
N MET A 528 13.30 -0.25 2.74
CA MET A 528 13.26 1.10 3.31
C MET A 528 11.93 1.86 3.11
N GLY A 529 10.82 1.14 2.91
CA GLY A 529 9.51 1.74 2.74
C GLY A 529 9.22 2.27 1.32
N GLU A 530 10.11 2.07 0.35
CA GLU A 530 9.89 2.49 -1.05
C GLU A 530 8.75 1.71 -1.73
N PRO A 531 8.19 2.24 -2.84
CA PRO A 531 7.43 1.44 -3.82
C PRO A 531 8.25 0.27 -4.38
N LEU A 532 7.61 -0.71 -5.03
CA LEU A 532 8.36 -1.72 -5.79
C LEU A 532 9.27 -1.04 -6.81
N VAL A 533 10.45 -1.60 -7.02
CA VAL A 533 11.39 -1.11 -8.04
C VAL A 533 10.74 -1.14 -9.42
N GLU A 534 10.94 -0.08 -10.20
CA GLU A 534 10.43 0.01 -11.57
C GLU A 534 11.58 -0.02 -12.57
N SER A 535 12.57 0.86 -12.41
CA SER A 535 13.70 1.00 -13.33
C SER A 535 14.89 0.06 -13.03
N PRO A 536 15.78 -0.19 -14.00
CA PRO A 536 17.05 -0.89 -13.76
C PRO A 536 17.89 -0.20 -12.68
N GLU A 537 17.90 1.12 -12.66
CA GLU A 537 18.60 1.90 -11.62
C GLU A 537 18.00 1.63 -10.23
N ASP A 538 16.66 1.66 -10.11
CA ASP A 538 16.00 1.28 -8.86
C ASP A 538 16.39 -0.13 -8.42
N ALA A 539 16.43 -1.08 -9.35
CA ALA A 539 16.77 -2.47 -9.07
C ALA A 539 18.21 -2.63 -8.57
N VAL A 540 19.19 -2.01 -9.24
CA VAL A 540 20.60 -2.07 -8.82
C VAL A 540 20.79 -1.37 -7.47
N ARG A 541 20.24 -0.18 -7.30
CA ARG A 541 20.30 0.58 -6.04
C ARG A 541 19.72 -0.22 -4.89
N GLN A 542 18.51 -0.76 -5.07
CA GLN A 542 17.84 -1.52 -4.03
C GLN A 542 18.51 -2.86 -3.76
N PHE A 543 19.06 -3.53 -4.77
CA PHE A 543 19.86 -4.74 -4.58
C PHE A 543 21.04 -4.48 -3.63
N LEU A 544 21.82 -3.42 -3.89
CA LEU A 544 22.94 -3.00 -3.05
C LEU A 544 22.51 -2.69 -1.60
N LEU A 545 21.32 -2.13 -1.41
CA LEU A 545 20.78 -1.79 -0.08
C LEU A 545 20.07 -2.95 0.63
N SER A 546 19.76 -4.03 -0.09
CA SER A 546 18.94 -5.13 0.44
C SER A 546 19.75 -6.16 1.23
N GLY A 547 21.03 -6.36 0.90
CA GLY A 547 21.81 -7.48 1.42
C GLY A 547 21.42 -8.85 0.82
N ALA A 548 20.71 -8.87 -0.31
CA ALA A 548 20.52 -10.08 -1.11
C ALA A 548 21.84 -10.56 -1.74
N ASP A 549 21.91 -11.85 -2.08
CA ASP A 549 23.16 -12.46 -2.56
C ASP A 549 23.42 -12.16 -4.05
N VAL A 550 22.36 -12.12 -4.87
CA VAL A 550 22.44 -12.03 -6.33
C VAL A 550 21.35 -11.10 -6.89
N LEU A 551 21.71 -10.32 -7.91
CA LEU A 551 20.76 -9.63 -8.80
C LEU A 551 20.73 -10.35 -10.14
N ILE A 552 19.53 -10.72 -10.60
CA ILE A 552 19.28 -11.13 -11.98
C ILE A 552 18.35 -10.11 -12.62
N ILE A 553 18.86 -9.38 -13.60
CA ILE A 553 18.14 -8.36 -14.36
C ILE A 553 18.19 -8.71 -15.85
N GLU A 554 17.04 -9.11 -16.40
CA GLU A 554 16.95 -9.76 -17.72
C GLU A 554 17.96 -10.93 -17.81
N ASN A 555 18.86 -10.91 -18.78
CA ASN A 555 19.93 -11.88 -19.00
C ASN A 555 21.25 -11.53 -18.31
N HIS A 556 21.27 -10.55 -17.39
CA HIS A 556 22.44 -10.13 -16.64
C HIS A 556 22.37 -10.59 -15.19
N MET A 557 23.50 -11.05 -14.67
CA MET A 557 23.62 -11.48 -13.29
C MET A 557 24.82 -10.83 -12.62
N ILE A 558 24.60 -10.33 -11.39
CA ILE A 558 25.65 -9.91 -10.47
C ILE A 558 25.53 -10.74 -9.20
N GLU A 559 26.66 -11.31 -8.78
CA GLU A 559 26.79 -12.03 -7.51
C GLU A 559 27.74 -11.24 -6.61
N LEU A 560 27.25 -10.73 -5.46
CA LEU A 560 28.05 -9.86 -4.60
C LEU A 560 29.34 -10.55 -4.13
N ALA A 561 29.33 -11.86 -3.91
CA ALA A 561 30.51 -12.62 -3.51
C ALA A 561 31.67 -12.58 -4.53
N ARG A 562 31.43 -12.13 -5.77
CA ARG A 562 32.45 -11.95 -6.81
C ARG A 562 32.92 -10.50 -6.97
N VAL A 563 32.31 -9.56 -6.24
CA VAL A 563 32.67 -8.15 -6.26
C VAL A 563 33.60 -7.87 -5.07
N PRO A 564 34.74 -7.19 -5.24
CA PRO A 564 35.61 -6.80 -4.14
C PRO A 564 34.87 -5.98 -3.07
N GLU A 565 35.15 -6.24 -1.79
CA GLU A 565 34.44 -5.58 -0.67
C GLU A 565 34.57 -4.05 -0.68
N ASP A 566 35.70 -3.51 -1.14
CA ASP A 566 35.91 -2.07 -1.24
C ASP A 566 35.07 -1.43 -2.35
N VAL A 567 34.80 -2.18 -3.43
CA VAL A 567 33.89 -1.76 -4.50
C VAL A 567 32.47 -1.80 -3.98
N ILE A 568 32.01 -2.91 -3.38
CA ILE A 568 30.66 -3.03 -2.80
C ILE A 568 30.40 -1.88 -1.83
N SER A 569 31.36 -1.58 -0.94
CA SER A 569 31.22 -0.52 0.05
C SER A 569 30.96 0.84 -0.60
N LYS A 570 31.70 1.18 -1.67
CA LYS A 570 31.48 2.42 -2.44
C LYS A 570 30.12 2.44 -3.13
N CYS A 571 29.73 1.33 -3.78
CA CYS A 571 28.44 1.21 -4.45
C CYS A 571 27.28 1.40 -3.46
N VAL A 572 27.39 0.80 -2.26
CA VAL A 572 26.39 0.93 -1.19
C VAL A 572 26.32 2.36 -0.67
N GLU A 573 27.47 3.03 -0.47
CA GLU A 573 27.49 4.44 -0.08
C GLU A 573 26.82 5.34 -1.13
N GLN A 574 27.11 5.12 -2.42
CA GLN A 574 26.46 5.84 -3.50
C GLN A 574 24.95 5.56 -3.55
N ALA A 575 24.54 4.29 -3.45
CA ALA A 575 23.14 3.89 -3.44
C ALA A 575 22.36 4.54 -2.28
N LYS A 576 22.98 4.68 -1.10
CA LYS A 576 22.41 5.42 0.04
C LYS A 576 22.23 6.90 -0.29
N MET A 577 23.24 7.56 -0.87
CA MET A 577 23.17 8.99 -1.22
C MET A 577 22.11 9.29 -2.27
N GLU A 578 21.87 8.36 -3.19
CA GLU A 578 20.89 8.51 -4.28
C GLU A 578 19.49 8.02 -3.90
N THR A 579 19.32 7.47 -2.69
CA THR A 579 18.00 7.03 -2.21
C THR A 579 17.11 8.26 -1.98
N PRO A 580 15.95 8.37 -2.65
CA PRO A 580 15.15 9.60 -2.70
C PRO A 580 14.28 9.82 -1.44
N HIS A 581 14.80 9.51 -0.25
CA HIS A 581 14.05 9.54 1.01
C HIS A 581 14.75 10.36 2.08
N ASP A 582 13.95 10.98 2.96
CA ASP A 582 14.43 11.58 4.20
C ASP A 582 14.99 10.47 5.11
N PRO A 583 16.31 10.47 5.41
CA PRO A 583 16.92 9.45 6.26
C PRO A 583 16.24 9.31 7.62
N LEU A 584 15.66 10.40 8.16
CA LEU A 584 14.90 10.34 9.41
C LEU A 584 13.63 9.51 9.26
N GLN A 585 12.87 9.65 8.16
CA GLN A 585 11.63 8.89 7.96
C GLN A 585 11.90 7.40 7.78
N VAL A 586 13.00 7.04 7.11
CA VAL A 586 13.44 5.64 6.99
C VAL A 586 13.81 5.09 8.37
N ALA A 587 14.62 5.82 9.15
CA ALA A 587 14.99 5.41 10.49
C ALA A 587 13.78 5.28 11.43
N LEU A 588 12.82 6.21 11.39
CA LEU A 588 11.57 6.11 12.15
C LEU A 588 10.74 4.89 11.73
N SER A 589 10.70 4.55 10.45
CA SER A 589 10.00 3.37 9.94
C SER A 589 10.67 2.07 10.42
N MET A 590 12.01 2.03 10.43
CA MET A 590 12.77 0.90 10.96
C MET A 590 12.59 0.74 12.47
N GLU A 591 12.63 1.84 13.22
CA GLU A 591 12.36 1.84 14.67
C GLU A 591 10.94 1.33 14.96
N ALA A 592 9.94 1.85 14.24
CA ALA A 592 8.55 1.39 14.35
C ALA A 592 8.39 -0.09 13.99
N ALA A 593 9.22 -0.61 13.09
CA ALA A 593 9.23 -2.03 12.71
C ALA A 593 9.92 -2.94 13.74
N GLY A 594 10.50 -2.38 14.80
CA GLY A 594 11.20 -3.13 15.86
C GLY A 594 12.72 -3.19 15.73
N TYR A 595 13.33 -2.33 14.90
CA TYR A 595 14.78 -2.29 14.64
C TYR A 595 15.43 -0.97 15.10
N PRO A 596 15.42 -0.64 16.40
CA PRO A 596 15.90 0.64 16.88
C PRO A 596 17.41 0.85 16.69
N GLU A 597 18.21 -0.22 16.78
CA GLU A 597 19.67 -0.13 16.64
C GLU A 597 20.07 0.06 15.17
N GLU A 598 19.47 -0.71 14.27
CA GLU A 598 19.68 -0.57 12.83
C GLU A 598 19.17 0.79 12.33
N ALA A 599 18.07 1.29 12.89
CA ALA A 599 17.56 2.63 12.60
C ALA A 599 18.59 3.72 12.95
N LEU A 600 19.20 3.64 14.14
CA LEU A 600 20.23 4.59 14.57
C LEU A 600 21.47 4.51 13.68
N ARG A 601 21.96 3.30 13.41
CA ARG A 601 23.11 3.07 12.53
C ARG A 601 22.85 3.62 11.12
N PHE A 602 21.70 3.29 10.53
CA PHE A 602 21.29 3.82 9.22
C PHE A 602 21.28 5.34 9.20
N PHE A 603 20.71 5.98 10.22
CA PHE A 603 20.62 7.43 10.31
C PHE A 603 21.99 8.10 10.40
N ILE A 604 22.91 7.56 11.20
CA ILE A 604 24.29 8.05 11.33
C ILE A 604 25.06 7.87 10.01
N ASP A 605 24.98 6.68 9.42
CA ASP A 605 25.69 6.30 8.20
C ASP A 605 25.23 7.11 6.98
N SER A 606 23.96 7.55 6.95
CA SER A 606 23.43 8.42 5.88
C SER A 606 24.02 9.84 5.91
N GLY A 607 24.84 10.16 6.92
CA GLY A 607 25.65 11.36 7.02
C GLY A 607 24.88 12.56 7.59
N GLU A 608 25.31 13.06 8.76
CA GLU A 608 24.82 14.33 9.34
C GLU A 608 24.92 15.53 8.38
N LYS A 609 25.75 15.48 7.33
CA LYS A 609 25.97 16.61 6.40
C LYS A 609 24.75 16.97 5.56
N GLN A 610 23.83 16.05 5.30
CA GLN A 610 22.55 16.41 4.67
C GLN A 610 21.55 17.03 5.67
N SER A 611 21.71 16.79 6.97
CA SER A 611 20.75 17.18 8.01
C SER A 611 20.58 18.70 8.20
N ARG A 612 21.59 19.52 7.87
CA ARG A 612 21.50 20.98 8.08
C ARG A 612 20.53 21.68 7.11
N ASN A 613 20.21 21.07 5.97
CA ASN A 613 19.26 21.62 4.99
C ASN A 613 17.91 20.86 4.96
N ILE A 614 17.80 19.69 5.61
CA ILE A 614 16.61 18.81 5.57
C ILE A 614 15.53 19.20 6.58
N PHE A 615 15.90 19.81 7.72
CA PHE A 615 14.95 20.18 8.76
C PHE A 615 14.22 21.50 8.48
N GLN A 616 13.40 21.54 7.44
CA GLN A 616 12.52 22.68 7.15
C GLN A 616 11.19 22.54 7.92
N GLY A 617 11.25 22.76 9.23
CA GLY A 617 10.04 22.90 10.05
C GLY A 617 10.16 22.38 11.47
N SER A 618 9.36 22.96 12.37
CA SER A 618 9.34 22.57 13.79
C SER A 618 8.96 21.10 14.00
N ASN A 619 8.17 20.51 13.09
CA ASN A 619 7.74 19.12 13.21
C ASN A 619 8.86 18.11 12.96
N GLN A 620 9.66 18.30 11.91
CA GLN A 620 10.79 17.42 11.59
C GLN A 620 11.87 17.49 12.69
N LEU A 621 12.10 18.69 13.25
CA LEU A 621 13.01 18.86 14.39
C LEU A 621 12.50 18.15 15.65
N ARG A 622 11.18 18.19 15.92
CA ARG A 622 10.57 17.41 17.00
C ARG A 622 10.73 15.90 16.77
N GLN A 623 10.48 15.42 15.56
CA GLN A 623 10.64 14.00 15.22
C GLN A 623 12.09 13.54 15.37
N TYR A 624 13.05 14.33 14.90
CA TYR A 624 14.49 14.08 15.06
C TYR A 624 14.88 13.96 16.54
N HIS A 625 14.54 14.97 17.34
CA HIS A 625 14.90 14.96 18.75
C HIS A 625 14.14 13.89 19.53
N ALA A 626 12.90 13.56 19.16
CA ALA A 626 12.17 12.43 19.75
C ALA A 626 12.85 11.09 19.44
N PHE A 627 13.30 10.88 18.19
CA PHE A 627 14.08 9.71 17.80
C PHE A 627 15.37 9.62 18.60
N MET A 628 16.20 10.66 18.60
CA MET A 628 17.48 10.67 19.31
C MET A 628 17.33 10.54 20.84
N MET A 629 16.27 11.13 21.42
CA MET A 629 15.94 10.96 22.84
C MET A 629 15.66 9.50 23.18
N ARG A 630 14.84 8.80 22.38
CA ARG A 630 14.54 7.37 22.60
C ARG A 630 15.80 6.53 22.50
N GLN A 631 16.69 6.82 21.54
CA GLN A 631 17.97 6.12 21.40
C GLN A 631 18.88 6.35 22.61
N ALA A 632 18.98 7.59 23.08
CA ALA A 632 19.76 7.92 24.28
C ALA A 632 19.24 7.20 25.54
N ILE A 633 17.91 7.12 25.71
CA ILE A 633 17.29 6.35 26.81
C ILE A 633 17.67 4.86 26.73
N ARG A 634 17.59 4.25 25.53
CA ARG A 634 17.96 2.84 25.33
C ARG A 634 19.42 2.56 25.65
N LEU A 635 20.31 3.47 25.25
CA LEU A 635 21.75 3.40 25.53
C LEU A 635 22.10 3.82 26.97
N ASN A 636 21.11 4.14 27.81
CA ASN A 636 21.26 4.65 29.16
C ASN A 636 22.11 5.94 29.26
N ASP A 637 22.13 6.75 28.20
CA ASP A 637 22.75 8.08 28.17
C ASP A 637 21.74 9.15 28.61
N GLN A 638 21.64 9.32 29.93
CA GLN A 638 20.72 10.26 30.57
C GLN A 638 20.99 11.72 30.15
N LYS A 639 22.24 12.07 29.84
CA LYS A 639 22.62 13.42 29.45
C LYS A 639 22.08 13.76 28.06
N GLN A 640 22.26 12.87 27.09
CA GLN A 640 21.72 13.06 25.74
C GLN A 640 20.20 12.96 25.71
N ALA A 641 19.61 12.05 26.50
CA ALA A 641 18.16 11.96 26.63
C ALA A 641 17.55 13.29 27.12
N LYS A 642 18.12 13.85 28.18
CA LYS A 642 17.72 15.16 28.72
C LYS A 642 17.92 16.30 27.73
N TYR A 643 19.05 16.33 27.02
CA TYR A 643 19.31 17.33 25.98
C TYR A 643 18.23 17.31 24.89
N HIS A 644 17.92 16.12 24.35
CA HIS A 644 16.92 15.97 23.30
C HIS A 644 15.49 16.23 23.81
N ALA A 645 15.16 15.85 25.04
CA ALA A 645 13.88 16.19 25.67
C ALA A 645 13.66 17.71 25.71
N ILE A 646 14.69 18.47 26.09
CA ILE A 646 14.66 19.94 26.05
C ILE A 646 14.44 20.43 24.61
N GLN A 647 15.13 19.89 23.62
CA GLN A 647 14.92 20.33 22.23
C GLN A 647 13.50 20.04 21.72
N ILE A 648 12.90 18.90 22.05
CA ILE A 648 11.49 18.60 21.69
C ILE A 648 10.56 19.67 22.23
N LEU A 649 10.72 20.05 23.50
CA LEU A 649 9.92 21.10 24.13
C LEU A 649 10.15 22.46 23.47
N LYS A 650 11.41 22.78 23.11
CA LYS A 650 11.77 24.01 22.39
C LYS A 650 11.05 24.13 21.04
N TYR A 651 10.99 23.05 20.26
CA TYR A 651 10.31 23.04 18.96
C TYR A 651 8.81 22.78 19.05
N SER A 652 8.27 22.54 20.25
CA SER A 652 6.82 22.50 20.52
C SER A 652 6.25 23.89 20.85
N ALA A 653 7.11 24.90 20.98
CA ALA A 653 6.72 26.29 21.12
C ALA A 653 5.99 26.78 19.86
N PHE A 654 4.82 27.41 20.02
CA PHE A 654 4.10 28.00 18.89
C PHE A 654 4.92 29.09 18.16
N PRO A 655 4.66 29.33 16.87
CA PRO A 655 5.23 30.47 16.14
C PRO A 655 5.02 31.81 16.86
N THR A 656 5.92 32.76 16.64
CA THR A 656 5.83 34.12 17.23
C THR A 656 4.51 34.81 16.86
N GLU A 657 4.01 34.54 15.67
CA GLU A 657 2.75 35.01 15.12
C GLU A 657 1.55 34.48 15.92
N THR A 658 1.62 33.24 16.43
CA THR A 658 0.58 32.70 17.31
C THR A 658 0.61 33.36 18.68
N GLY A 659 1.80 33.69 19.20
CA GLY A 659 1.93 34.50 20.41
C GLY A 659 1.38 35.91 20.23
N GLN A 660 1.60 36.53 19.07
CA GLN A 660 1.04 37.84 18.72
C GLN A 660 -0.47 37.80 18.54
N ALA A 661 -0.99 36.80 17.82
CA ALA A 661 -2.41 36.58 17.64
C ALA A 661 -3.09 36.30 18.99
N ALA A 662 -2.49 35.49 19.86
CA ALA A 662 -2.96 35.26 21.22
C ALA A 662 -3.01 36.56 22.02
N GLN A 663 -1.98 37.40 21.91
CA GLN A 663 -1.94 38.71 22.58
C GLN A 663 -2.99 39.69 22.04
N TRP A 664 -3.32 39.64 20.75
CA TRP A 664 -4.40 40.44 20.17
C TRP A 664 -5.77 39.91 20.60
N MET A 665 -5.97 38.60 20.53
CA MET A 665 -7.19 37.93 20.98
C MET A 665 -7.43 38.16 22.47
N SER A 666 -6.40 38.09 23.33
CA SER A 666 -6.52 38.33 24.77
C SER A 666 -6.89 39.78 25.13
N LYS A 667 -6.76 40.70 24.16
CA LYS A 667 -7.14 42.12 24.29
C LYS A 667 -8.47 42.43 23.56
N SER A 668 -9.12 41.42 22.99
CA SER A 668 -10.45 41.55 22.38
C SER A 668 -11.48 41.99 23.43
N LEU A 669 -12.49 42.73 22.98
CA LEU A 669 -13.70 43.04 23.77
C LEU A 669 -14.76 41.93 23.66
N ASP A 670 -14.53 40.95 22.79
CA ASP A 670 -15.33 39.73 22.67
C ASP A 670 -14.81 38.70 23.68
N ASP A 671 -15.67 38.29 24.60
CA ASP A 671 -15.32 37.44 25.76
C ASP A 671 -14.79 36.06 25.34
N ASP A 672 -15.31 35.49 24.25
CA ASP A 672 -14.89 34.17 23.74
C ASP A 672 -13.51 34.25 23.08
N LEU A 673 -13.28 35.28 22.25
CA LEU A 673 -11.96 35.54 21.68
C LEU A 673 -10.94 35.91 22.75
N GLN A 674 -11.36 36.64 23.79
CA GLN A 674 -10.49 36.96 24.92
C GLN A 674 -10.09 35.70 25.69
N LEU A 675 -11.04 34.80 25.99
CA LEU A 675 -10.78 33.53 26.66
C LEU A 675 -9.87 32.63 25.81
N VAL A 676 -10.15 32.49 24.51
CA VAL A 676 -9.32 31.75 23.55
C VAL A 676 -7.91 32.36 23.48
N GLY A 677 -7.79 33.68 23.42
CA GLY A 677 -6.51 34.38 23.42
C GLY A 677 -5.73 34.21 24.72
N GLN A 678 -6.39 34.17 25.87
CA GLN A 678 -5.78 33.89 27.17
C GLN A 678 -5.32 32.45 27.28
N VAL A 679 -6.14 31.48 26.86
CA VAL A 679 -5.80 30.04 26.83
C VAL A 679 -4.63 29.81 25.87
N ILE A 680 -4.73 30.28 24.63
CA ILE A 680 -3.63 30.22 23.67
C ILE A 680 -2.43 30.96 24.24
N GLY A 681 -2.56 32.11 24.90
CA GLY A 681 -1.43 32.83 25.51
C GLY A 681 -0.73 32.10 26.68
N HIS A 682 -1.45 31.22 27.39
CA HIS A 682 -0.87 30.36 28.44
C HIS A 682 -0.17 29.13 27.85
N ILE A 683 -0.66 28.61 26.72
CA ILE A 683 -0.09 27.45 26.01
C ILE A 683 1.00 27.90 25.03
N ALA A 684 0.88 29.11 24.48
CA ALA A 684 1.77 29.74 23.51
C ALA A 684 2.94 30.44 24.21
N PRO A 685 4.13 30.38 23.62
CA PRO A 685 5.38 30.36 24.35
C PRO A 685 5.85 31.76 24.71
N SER A 686 5.69 32.14 25.98
CA SER A 686 6.62 33.09 26.62
C SER A 686 7.90 32.40 27.12
N GLY A 687 8.11 31.12 26.76
CA GLY A 687 9.21 30.28 27.24
C GLY A 687 9.05 29.81 28.69
N ALA A 688 7.95 30.12 29.38
CA ALA A 688 7.75 29.79 30.79
C ALA A 688 7.52 28.29 31.05
N ALA A 689 6.63 27.62 30.29
CA ALA A 689 6.43 26.17 30.38
C ALA A 689 7.71 25.40 29.99
N PHE A 690 8.36 25.82 28.91
CA PHE A 690 9.67 25.31 28.50
C PHE A 690 10.73 25.48 29.59
N ARG A 691 10.91 26.69 30.16
CA ARG A 691 11.84 26.95 31.27
C ARG A 691 11.50 26.17 32.53
N TYR A 692 10.21 25.96 32.82
CA TYR A 692 9.76 25.16 33.96
C TYR A 692 10.15 23.68 33.80
N PHE A 693 9.78 23.04 32.68
CA PHE A 693 10.18 21.65 32.40
C PHE A 693 11.70 21.50 32.25
N GLN A 694 12.37 22.47 31.60
CA GLN A 694 13.83 22.52 31.55
C GLN A 694 14.43 22.64 32.95
N SER A 695 13.85 23.43 33.86
CA SER A 695 14.33 23.56 35.24
C SER A 695 14.14 22.27 36.06
N ILE A 696 13.05 21.51 35.83
CA ILE A 696 12.86 20.19 36.45
C ILE A 696 13.91 19.21 35.92
N LEU A 697 14.10 19.17 34.61
CA LEU A 697 15.08 18.31 33.97
C LEU A 697 16.51 18.65 34.42
N VAL A 698 16.82 19.93 34.62
CA VAL A 698 18.15 20.42 35.04
C VAL A 698 18.43 20.22 36.54
N LYS A 699 17.40 20.21 37.42
CA LYS A 699 17.55 20.13 38.88
C LYS A 699 17.98 18.76 39.46
N HIS A 700 18.17 17.73 38.65
CA HIS A 700 18.55 16.38 39.09
C HIS A 700 20.00 15.96 38.70
N GLU A 701 20.88 16.92 38.45
CA GLU A 701 22.35 16.72 38.52
C GLU A 701 22.83 16.88 39.97
#